data_AF-A0ABC9XVV1-F1
#
_entry.id   AF-A0ABC9XVV1-F1
#
_cell.length_a   1.000
_cell.length_b   1.000
_cell.length_c   1.000
_cell.angle_alpha   90.00
_cell.angle_beta   90.00
_cell.angle_gamma   90.00
#
_symmetry.space_group_name_H-M   'P 1'
#
loop_
_entity.id
_entity.type
_entity.pdbx_description
1 polymer ?
#
loop_
_entity_poly.entity_id
_entity_poly.type
_entity_poly.pdbx_seq_one_letter_code
_entity_poly.pdbx_strand_id
1 'polypeptide(L)'
;MVDYHSAGQPYPYGGNGPGPNGDYMAQEDDWDRDLLLDPAWEKQQRKTFTAWCNSHLRKAGTQIENIDEDFRDGLKLMLLLEVISGERLPKPERGKMRVHKINNVNKALDFIASKGVKLVSIGAEEIVDGNAKMTLGMIWTIILRFAIQDISVEETSAKEGLLLWCQRKTAPYKNVNVQNFHISWKDGLAFNALIHRHRPELIEYDKLRKDDPVTNLNNAFEVAEKYLDIPKMLDAEDIVNTARPDEKAIMTYVSSFYHAFSGAQKAETAANRICKVLAVNQENEHLMEDYEKLASDLLEWIKRTIPWLEDRSPQKTIQEMQQKLEDFRDYRRVHKPPKVQEKCQLEINFNTLQTKLRLSNRPAFMPSEGKMVSDINNGWQHLEQAEKGYEEWLLNEIRRLERLDHLAEKFRQKASIHEAWTEGKEAMLKQKDYETATLSDIKALIRKHEAFESDLAAHQDRVEQIAAIAQELNELDYYDSPSVNARCQKICDQWDVLGSLTHSRREALEKTEKQLETIDELHLEYAKRAAPFNNWMESAMEDLQDMFIVHTIEEIEGLIAAHDQFKSTLPDADKEREAILGIQREAQRIADLNSIKLSGNNPYTSVTPQIINSKWERVQQLVPKRDHALLDEQSKQQSNEHLRRQFASQANIVGPWIQTKMEEIGRISIEMNGTLEDQLNHLKQYEQSIVDYKPNIDVLEQQHQLIQEALIFDNKHTNYTMEHIRVGWEQLLTTIARTINEVENQILTRDAKGISQEQMQEFRASFNHFDKDHGGALGPEEFKACLISLGYDVENDRQGDAEFNRIMSVVDPNNSGIVTFQAFIDFMSRETTDTDTADQVIASFKVLAGDKNYITAEELRRELPPDQAEYCIARMAPYQGPDAVPGALDYKSFSTALYGESDL
;
A
#
# COMPACT_ATOMS: atom_id res chain seq x y z
N MET A 1 -25.78 12.37 89.39
CA MET A 1 -27.17 12.72 89.06
C MET A 1 -27.37 12.36 87.59
N VAL A 2 -28.21 11.40 87.23
CA VAL A 2 -29.54 11.15 87.79
C VAL A 2 -29.76 9.65 88.01
N ASP A 3 -30.20 9.28 89.22
CA ASP A 3 -30.62 7.93 89.59
C ASP A 3 -32.06 7.62 89.11
N TYR A 4 -32.29 6.35 88.81
CA TYR A 4 -33.60 5.74 88.61
C TYR A 4 -34.17 5.25 89.96
N HIS A 5 -35.49 5.36 90.11
CA HIS A 5 -36.26 4.92 91.28
C HIS A 5 -36.39 3.38 91.42
N SER A 6 -36.08 2.91 92.64
CA SER A 6 -36.96 2.22 93.60
C SER A 6 -37.65 0.87 93.29
N ALA A 7 -37.27 -0.13 94.10
CA ALA A 7 -38.10 -0.92 95.04
C ALA A 7 -38.13 -2.46 94.86
N GLY A 8 -37.83 -3.19 95.95
CA GLY A 8 -38.06 -4.64 96.09
C GLY A 8 -37.43 -5.26 97.35
N GLN A 9 -38.21 -5.35 98.43
CA GLN A 9 -37.98 -6.07 99.72
C GLN A 9 -38.21 -7.60 99.59
N PRO A 10 -38.32 -8.41 100.68
CA PRO A 10 -37.47 -8.65 101.88
C PRO A 10 -37.18 -10.17 102.10
N TYR A 11 -36.31 -10.56 103.05
CA TYR A 11 -36.29 -11.90 103.72
C TYR A 11 -35.31 -11.90 104.94
N PRO A 12 -35.37 -12.86 105.92
CA PRO A 12 -35.58 -12.54 107.35
C PRO A 12 -34.53 -13.12 108.35
N TYR A 13 -34.86 -13.00 109.66
CA TYR A 13 -34.18 -13.46 110.91
C TYR A 13 -32.96 -12.63 111.34
N GLY A 14 -32.79 -12.13 112.57
CA GLY A 14 -33.52 -12.23 113.84
C GLY A 14 -32.52 -12.09 115.01
N GLY A 15 -32.83 -11.29 116.04
CA GLY A 15 -32.31 -11.52 117.41
C GLY A 15 -31.45 -10.44 118.10
N ASN A 16 -32.13 -9.71 119.00
CA ASN A 16 -31.70 -9.19 120.33
C ASN A 16 -30.60 -8.11 120.50
N GLY A 17 -31.02 -7.03 121.19
CA GLY A 17 -30.20 -5.96 121.82
C GLY A 17 -29.45 -6.41 123.08
N PRO A 18 -29.09 -5.53 124.05
CA PRO A 18 -29.74 -4.27 124.52
C PRO A 18 -28.83 -3.02 124.33
N GLY A 19 -29.28 -1.76 124.32
CA GLY A 19 -29.86 -0.95 125.42
C GLY A 19 -28.74 -0.36 126.33
N PRO A 20 -28.98 0.69 127.15
CA PRO A 20 -29.84 1.87 126.98
C PRO A 20 -29.22 3.17 127.61
N ASN A 21 -30.00 4.27 127.61
CA ASN A 21 -29.93 5.45 128.52
C ASN A 21 -28.79 6.46 128.33
N GLY A 22 -28.96 7.77 128.53
CA GLY A 22 -30.06 8.63 128.99
C GLY A 22 -29.52 10.07 128.91
N ASP A 23 -30.27 11.07 128.43
CA ASP A 23 -31.18 11.87 129.25
C ASP A 23 -31.03 11.61 130.76
N TYR A 24 -30.07 12.27 131.40
CA TYR A 24 -30.06 12.60 132.84
C TYR A 24 -29.01 13.68 133.12
N MET A 25 -29.21 14.40 134.23
CA MET A 25 -28.54 15.62 134.73
C MET A 25 -29.36 16.87 134.40
N ALA A 26 -30.61 16.99 134.88
CA ALA A 26 -30.88 17.24 136.30
C ALA A 26 -29.87 18.24 136.87
N GLN A 27 -30.32 19.50 137.00
CA GLN A 27 -29.78 20.42 137.99
C GLN A 27 -29.90 19.74 139.35
N GLU A 28 -28.83 19.09 139.80
CA GLU A 28 -28.58 18.93 141.23
C GLU A 28 -28.08 20.29 141.74
N ASP A 29 -29.07 21.14 142.05
CA ASP A 29 -28.95 22.13 143.11
C ASP A 29 -28.65 21.38 144.41
N ASP A 30 -27.37 21.27 144.78
CA ASP A 30 -27.05 20.92 146.17
C ASP A 30 -25.64 21.33 146.62
N TRP A 31 -25.27 22.63 146.54
CA TRP A 31 -24.16 23.16 147.36
C TRP A 31 -24.54 24.44 148.12
N ASP A 32 -25.78 24.55 148.59
CA ASP A 32 -26.15 25.53 149.63
C ASP A 32 -26.10 24.87 151.01
N ARG A 33 -24.88 24.52 151.43
CA ARG A 33 -24.49 24.57 152.84
C ARG A 33 -22.98 24.48 153.06
N ASP A 34 -22.54 25.31 154.00
CA ASP A 34 -21.23 25.34 154.68
C ASP A 34 -20.10 26.14 154.02
N LEU A 35 -20.27 27.45 154.08
CA LEU A 35 -19.17 28.38 154.30
C LEU A 35 -18.92 28.51 155.82
N LEU A 36 -17.84 27.88 156.30
CA LEU A 36 -17.07 28.40 157.42
C LEU A 36 -15.56 28.24 157.13
N LEU A 37 -15.04 29.23 156.39
CA LEU A 37 -13.65 29.74 156.29
C LEU A 37 -12.46 28.78 156.00
N ASP A 38 -11.79 29.04 154.87
CA ASP A 38 -10.32 29.13 154.82
C ASP A 38 -9.87 30.27 153.85
N PRO A 39 -9.13 31.30 154.31
CA PRO A 39 -8.55 32.36 153.47
C PRO A 39 -7.39 31.93 152.54
N ALA A 40 -6.91 30.68 152.64
CA ALA A 40 -5.72 30.22 151.91
C ALA A 40 -5.85 30.25 150.37
N TRP A 41 -7.03 29.91 149.83
CA TRP A 41 -7.24 29.86 148.37
C TRP A 41 -7.22 31.25 147.73
N GLU A 42 -7.72 32.28 148.43
CA GLU A 42 -7.69 33.68 147.94
C GLU A 42 -6.25 34.18 147.81
N LYS A 43 -5.39 33.83 148.76
CA LYS A 43 -3.97 34.19 148.74
C LYS A 43 -3.23 33.54 147.56
N GLN A 44 -3.53 32.26 147.28
CA GLN A 44 -2.91 31.52 146.17
C GLN A 44 -3.34 32.05 144.80
N GLN A 45 -4.63 32.32 144.61
CA GLN A 45 -5.14 32.95 143.37
C GLN A 45 -4.55 34.34 143.18
N ARG A 46 -4.46 35.15 144.24
CA ARG A 46 -3.89 36.50 144.16
C ARG A 46 -2.46 36.49 143.63
N LYS A 47 -1.58 35.62 144.15
CA LYS A 47 -0.20 35.47 143.64
C LYS A 47 -0.19 35.05 142.16
N THR A 48 -0.93 33.99 141.83
CA THR A 48 -0.92 33.38 140.49
C THR A 48 -1.47 34.31 139.43
N PHE A 49 -2.62 34.94 139.69
CA PHE A 49 -3.26 35.86 138.76
C PHE A 49 -2.45 37.15 138.59
N THR A 50 -1.80 37.64 139.65
CA THR A 50 -0.87 38.77 139.56
C THR A 50 0.30 38.43 138.64
N ALA A 51 0.94 37.28 138.85
CA ALA A 51 2.04 36.81 138.01
C ALA A 51 1.63 36.57 136.56
N TRP A 52 0.44 36.00 136.33
CA TRP A 52 -0.12 35.83 134.99
C TRP A 52 -0.35 37.16 134.29
N CYS A 53 -0.98 38.14 134.96
CA CYS A 53 -1.17 39.48 134.42
C CYS A 53 0.18 40.13 134.07
N ASN A 54 1.17 40.04 134.96
CA ASN A 54 2.52 40.56 134.73
C ASN A 54 3.25 39.87 133.57
N SER A 55 3.01 38.58 133.33
CA SER A 55 3.58 37.84 132.19
C SER A 55 3.17 38.42 130.83
N HIS A 56 1.99 39.05 130.78
CA HIS A 56 1.48 39.75 129.61
C HIS A 56 1.83 41.25 129.65
N LEU A 57 1.63 41.93 130.78
CA LEU A 57 1.91 43.36 130.93
C LEU A 57 3.39 43.72 130.74
N ARG A 58 4.33 42.81 131.03
CA ARG A 58 5.76 43.00 130.72
C ARG A 58 6.01 43.30 129.24
N LYS A 59 5.19 42.75 128.34
CA LYS A 59 5.27 43.01 126.89
C LYS A 59 4.86 44.44 126.52
N ALA A 60 4.08 45.10 127.38
CA ALA A 60 3.69 46.50 127.28
C ALA A 60 4.50 47.43 128.20
N GLY A 61 5.52 46.91 128.89
CA GLY A 61 6.42 47.69 129.75
C GLY A 61 5.81 48.15 131.08
N THR A 62 4.82 47.45 131.63
CA THR A 62 4.21 47.78 132.93
C THR A 62 4.00 46.53 133.79
N GLN A 63 3.69 46.72 135.09
CA GLN A 63 3.41 45.64 136.04
C GLN A 63 2.43 46.07 137.15
N ILE A 64 1.86 45.07 137.83
CA ILE A 64 1.03 45.21 139.03
C ILE A 64 1.71 44.56 140.23
N GLU A 65 1.59 45.19 141.40
CA GLU A 65 2.07 44.70 142.68
C GLU A 65 0.91 44.13 143.52
N ASN A 66 -0.22 44.84 143.57
CA ASN A 66 -1.41 44.42 144.30
C ASN A 66 -2.63 44.43 143.38
N ILE A 67 -3.06 43.25 142.96
CA ILE A 67 -4.13 43.06 141.96
C ILE A 67 -5.45 43.75 142.31
N ASP A 68 -5.78 43.84 143.59
CA ASP A 68 -7.03 44.48 144.04
C ASP A 68 -6.96 46.00 144.08
N GLU A 69 -5.75 46.58 144.09
CA GLU A 69 -5.54 48.02 144.14
C GLU A 69 -5.19 48.59 142.76
N ASP A 70 -4.33 47.89 142.04
CA ASP A 70 -3.78 48.31 140.76
C ASP A 70 -4.78 48.28 139.60
N PHE A 71 -5.84 47.47 139.71
CA PHE A 71 -6.91 47.43 138.71
C PHE A 71 -8.06 48.40 138.98
N ARG A 72 -8.07 49.07 140.14
CA ARG A 72 -9.16 49.96 140.55
C ARG A 72 -9.35 51.18 139.65
N ASP A 73 -8.33 51.59 138.90
CA ASP A 73 -8.44 52.73 137.98
C ASP A 73 -8.85 52.32 136.54
N GLY A 74 -8.93 51.02 136.27
CA GLY A 74 -9.25 50.42 134.98
C GLY A 74 -8.15 50.52 133.91
N LEU A 75 -7.09 51.32 134.11
CA LEU A 75 -6.09 51.57 133.07
C LEU A 75 -5.24 50.32 132.78
N LYS A 76 -4.71 49.70 133.83
CA LYS A 76 -3.90 48.48 133.69
C LYS A 76 -4.74 47.29 133.21
N LEU A 77 -6.03 47.25 133.57
CA LEU A 77 -6.97 46.23 133.10
C LEU A 77 -7.24 46.37 131.60
N MET A 78 -7.51 47.58 131.11
CA MET A 78 -7.70 47.83 129.68
C MET A 78 -6.46 47.47 128.88
N LEU A 79 -5.27 47.85 129.37
CA LEU A 79 -4.01 47.52 128.70
C LEU A 79 -3.75 46.01 128.65
N LEU A 80 -4.06 45.28 129.74
CA LEU A 80 -3.96 43.83 129.76
C LEU A 80 -4.84 43.20 128.66
N LEU A 81 -6.08 43.67 128.50
CA LEU A 81 -7.01 43.21 127.47
C LEU A 81 -6.50 43.48 126.04
N GLU A 82 -5.88 44.65 125.81
CA GLU A 82 -5.26 44.93 124.50
C GLU A 82 -4.13 43.94 124.19
N VAL A 83 -3.27 43.65 125.18
CA VAL A 83 -2.11 42.78 124.98
C VAL A 83 -2.51 41.33 124.73
N ILE A 84 -3.52 40.80 125.43
CA ILE A 84 -3.93 39.40 125.27
C ILE A 84 -4.79 39.18 124.03
N SER A 85 -5.55 40.18 123.58
CA SER A 85 -6.42 40.06 122.39
C SER A 85 -5.73 40.47 121.09
N GLY A 86 -4.70 41.33 121.17
CA GLY A 86 -4.10 41.99 120.00
C GLY A 86 -4.95 43.13 119.42
N GLU A 87 -6.06 43.49 120.06
CA GLU A 87 -6.98 44.55 119.63
C GLU A 87 -6.85 45.82 120.48
N ARG A 88 -7.16 46.98 119.89
CA ARG A 88 -7.14 48.27 120.60
C ARG A 88 -8.48 48.56 121.26
N LEU A 89 -8.48 48.93 122.54
CA LEU A 89 -9.67 49.34 123.28
C LEU A 89 -9.91 50.87 123.13
N PRO A 90 -11.12 51.37 123.44
CA PRO A 90 -11.41 52.80 123.45
C PRO A 90 -10.47 53.58 124.37
N LYS A 91 -10.17 54.85 124.05
CA LYS A 91 -9.23 55.66 124.84
C LYS A 91 -9.67 55.77 126.31
N PRO A 92 -8.76 55.50 127.27
CA PRO A 92 -9.08 55.60 128.68
C PRO A 92 -9.18 57.06 129.16
N GLU A 93 -10.00 57.29 130.18
CA GLU A 93 -10.13 58.55 130.89
C GLU A 93 -9.04 58.65 131.97
N ARG A 94 -8.27 59.75 131.97
CA ARG A 94 -7.09 59.92 132.85
C ARG A 94 -7.39 60.67 134.16
N GLY A 95 -8.64 60.96 134.47
CA GLY A 95 -9.00 61.75 135.65
C GLY A 95 -9.01 60.94 136.95
N LYS A 96 -8.73 61.60 138.09
CA LYS A 96 -8.61 60.93 139.40
C LYS A 96 -9.93 60.62 140.12
N MET A 97 -11.05 61.21 139.69
CA MET A 97 -12.37 60.99 140.29
C MET A 97 -12.87 59.56 140.11
N ARG A 98 -13.63 59.04 141.09
CA ARG A 98 -14.22 57.68 141.07
C ARG A 98 -15.01 57.40 139.77
N VAL A 99 -15.72 58.39 139.23
CA VAL A 99 -16.49 58.26 137.99
C VAL A 99 -15.63 57.90 136.77
N HIS A 100 -14.43 58.49 136.62
CA HIS A 100 -13.53 58.18 135.51
C HIS A 100 -12.98 56.74 135.61
N LYS A 101 -12.71 56.28 136.84
CA LYS A 101 -12.28 54.90 137.10
C LYS A 101 -13.37 53.90 136.73
N ILE A 102 -14.62 54.18 137.12
CA ILE A 102 -15.79 53.37 136.75
C ILE A 102 -15.94 53.32 135.23
N ASN A 103 -15.81 54.44 134.52
CA ASN A 103 -15.89 54.46 133.06
C ASN A 103 -14.81 53.61 132.38
N ASN A 104 -13.56 53.63 132.89
CA ASN A 104 -12.48 52.79 132.36
C ASN A 104 -12.74 51.30 132.60
N VAL A 105 -13.18 50.94 133.81
CA VAL A 105 -13.54 49.55 134.12
C VAL A 105 -14.74 49.09 133.28
N ASN A 106 -15.77 49.93 133.10
CA ASN A 106 -16.90 49.62 132.21
C ASN A 106 -16.43 49.33 130.77
N LYS A 107 -15.55 50.17 130.20
CA LYS A 107 -14.97 49.91 128.87
C LYS A 107 -14.25 48.56 128.80
N ALA A 108 -13.56 48.17 129.87
CA ALA A 108 -12.93 46.86 129.96
C ALA A 108 -13.94 45.71 130.08
N LEU A 109 -14.97 45.86 130.93
CA LEU A 109 -16.02 44.85 131.12
C LEU A 109 -16.87 44.67 129.85
N ASP A 110 -17.20 45.75 129.14
CA ASP A 110 -17.90 45.72 127.86
C ASP A 110 -17.09 44.96 126.80
N PHE A 111 -15.77 45.18 126.76
CA PHE A 111 -14.89 44.42 125.87
C PHE A 111 -14.88 42.93 126.24
N ILE A 112 -14.77 42.59 127.53
CA ILE A 112 -14.80 41.20 128.01
C ILE A 112 -16.13 40.51 127.63
N ALA A 113 -17.26 41.20 127.84
CA ALA A 113 -18.58 40.71 127.45
C ALA A 113 -18.70 40.50 125.94
N SER A 114 -18.17 41.42 125.12
CA SER A 114 -18.17 41.30 123.65
C SER A 114 -17.38 40.10 123.14
N LYS A 115 -16.40 39.63 123.92
CA LYS A 115 -15.59 38.44 123.63
C LYS A 115 -16.23 37.14 124.08
N GLY A 116 -17.49 37.15 124.56
CA GLY A 116 -18.28 35.95 124.86
C GLY A 116 -18.17 35.47 126.31
N VAL A 117 -17.69 36.31 127.23
CA VAL A 117 -17.57 36.00 128.66
C VAL A 117 -18.84 36.43 129.40
N LYS A 118 -19.47 35.50 130.14
CA LYS A 118 -20.62 35.81 131.00
C LYS A 118 -20.14 36.37 132.35
N LEU A 119 -20.27 37.68 132.53
CA LEU A 119 -19.97 38.38 133.79
C LEU A 119 -21.20 38.34 134.71
N VAL A 120 -21.39 37.24 135.44
CA VAL A 120 -22.48 37.12 136.42
C VAL A 120 -22.01 37.71 137.76
N SER A 121 -22.74 38.68 138.29
CA SER A 121 -22.49 39.33 139.60
C SER A 121 -21.20 40.16 139.72
N ILE A 122 -20.57 40.56 138.61
CA ILE A 122 -19.38 41.45 138.60
C ILE A 122 -19.75 42.79 137.95
N GLY A 123 -19.81 43.85 138.76
CA GLY A 123 -20.01 45.23 138.28
C GLY A 123 -18.73 46.06 138.34
N ALA A 124 -18.65 47.14 137.55
CA ALA A 124 -17.48 48.03 137.56
C ALA A 124 -17.25 48.69 138.93
N GLU A 125 -18.30 48.93 139.70
CA GLU A 125 -18.23 49.51 141.05
C GLU A 125 -17.43 48.61 142.00
N GLU A 126 -17.65 47.29 141.95
CA GLU A 126 -16.95 46.31 142.78
C GLU A 126 -15.44 46.31 142.56
N ILE A 127 -15.01 46.48 141.30
CA ILE A 127 -13.59 46.53 140.93
C ILE A 127 -12.97 47.85 141.38
N VAL A 128 -13.66 48.98 141.17
CA VAL A 128 -13.17 50.31 141.57
C VAL A 128 -13.10 50.46 143.09
N ASP A 129 -14.03 49.85 143.83
CA ASP A 129 -14.07 49.90 145.28
C ASP A 129 -13.10 48.90 145.95
N GLY A 130 -12.49 47.99 145.16
CA GLY A 130 -11.42 47.09 145.61
C GLY A 130 -11.94 45.79 146.24
N ASN A 131 -13.08 45.27 145.76
CA ASN A 131 -13.58 43.97 146.19
C ASN A 131 -12.68 42.84 145.64
N ALA A 132 -11.86 42.27 146.52
CA ALA A 132 -10.89 41.22 146.20
C ALA A 132 -11.52 40.02 145.46
N LYS A 133 -12.67 39.53 145.95
CA LYS A 133 -13.34 38.34 145.40
C LYS A 133 -13.85 38.61 143.98
N MET A 134 -14.41 39.79 143.75
CA MET A 134 -14.92 40.17 142.43
C MET A 134 -13.79 40.44 141.45
N THR A 135 -12.69 41.03 141.91
CA THR A 135 -11.49 41.28 141.08
C THR A 135 -10.83 39.97 140.65
N LEU A 136 -10.62 39.04 141.59
CA LEU A 136 -10.10 37.70 141.27
C LEU A 136 -11.06 36.91 140.37
N GLY A 137 -12.37 37.02 140.61
CA GLY A 137 -13.41 36.43 139.77
C GLY A 137 -13.36 36.92 138.32
N MET A 138 -13.20 38.23 138.12
CA MET A 138 -13.06 38.84 136.79
C MET A 138 -11.77 38.39 136.10
N ILE A 139 -10.63 38.41 136.79
CA ILE A 139 -9.36 37.99 136.17
C ILE A 139 -9.40 36.51 135.81
N TRP A 140 -10.03 35.67 136.61
CA TRP A 140 -10.26 34.26 136.25
C TRP A 140 -11.06 34.10 134.97
N THR A 141 -12.15 34.85 134.77
CA THR A 141 -12.95 34.72 133.55
C THR A 141 -12.18 35.18 132.30
N ILE A 142 -11.29 36.17 132.45
CA ILE A 142 -10.35 36.59 131.39
C ILE A 142 -9.35 35.46 131.09
N ILE A 143 -8.70 34.89 132.11
CA ILE A 143 -7.75 33.77 131.93
C ILE A 143 -8.46 32.59 131.25
N LEU A 144 -9.63 32.21 131.76
CA LEU A 144 -10.41 31.11 131.21
C LEU A 144 -10.70 31.35 129.74
N ARG A 145 -11.15 32.54 129.35
CA ARG A 145 -11.49 32.85 127.96
C ARG A 145 -10.26 32.88 127.03
N PHE A 146 -9.25 33.65 127.39
CA PHE A 146 -8.15 33.99 126.48
C PHE A 146 -6.98 33.02 126.53
N ALA A 147 -6.81 32.27 127.63
CA ALA A 147 -5.72 31.30 127.77
C ALA A 147 -6.19 29.85 127.72
N ILE A 148 -7.43 29.53 128.10
CA ILE A 148 -7.86 28.13 128.26
C ILE A 148 -8.94 27.75 127.26
N GLN A 149 -9.93 28.60 127.01
CA GLN A 149 -11.16 28.23 126.29
C GLN A 149 -10.92 27.82 124.83
N ASP A 150 -9.87 28.35 124.20
CA ASP A 150 -9.49 28.02 122.83
C ASP A 150 -8.64 26.73 122.72
N ILE A 151 -8.32 26.09 123.86
CA ILE A 151 -7.64 24.80 123.89
C ILE A 151 -8.68 23.71 123.60
N SER A 152 -8.78 23.29 122.34
CA SER A 152 -9.57 22.12 121.95
C SER A 152 -8.66 20.94 121.62
N VAL A 153 -8.88 19.82 122.32
CA VAL A 153 -8.23 18.54 122.05
C VAL A 153 -9.35 17.51 121.96
N GLU A 154 -9.53 16.91 120.78
CA GLU A 154 -10.55 15.87 120.53
C GLU A 154 -11.98 16.29 120.88
N GLU A 155 -12.38 17.50 120.48
CA GLU A 155 -13.76 18.03 120.64
C GLU A 155 -14.28 18.11 122.09
N THR A 156 -13.42 17.90 123.09
CA THR A 156 -13.76 18.05 124.51
C THR A 156 -13.79 19.52 124.94
N SER A 157 -14.49 19.81 126.05
CA SER A 157 -14.52 21.15 126.61
C SER A 157 -13.11 21.63 126.96
N ALA A 158 -12.85 22.92 126.93
CA ALA A 158 -11.49 23.46 127.07
C ALA A 158 -10.70 22.98 128.31
N LYS A 159 -11.38 22.85 129.44
CA LYS A 159 -10.80 22.32 130.69
C LYS A 159 -10.45 20.83 130.53
N GLU A 160 -11.35 20.05 129.95
CA GLU A 160 -11.15 18.62 129.71
C GLU A 160 -10.08 18.39 128.64
N GLY A 161 -10.03 19.22 127.59
CA GLY A 161 -9.01 19.17 126.55
C GLY A 161 -7.62 19.46 127.08
N LEU A 162 -7.48 20.47 127.97
CA LEU A 162 -6.22 20.74 128.66
C LEU A 162 -5.83 19.58 129.60
N LEU A 163 -6.79 18.99 130.31
CA LEU A 163 -6.54 17.85 131.20
C LEU A 163 -6.11 16.61 130.41
N LEU A 164 -6.81 16.30 129.32
CA LEU A 164 -6.52 15.19 128.42
C LEU A 164 -5.15 15.36 127.76
N TRP A 165 -4.79 16.59 127.39
CA TRP A 165 -3.44 16.89 126.90
C TRP A 165 -2.38 16.57 127.97
N CYS A 166 -2.57 17.02 129.22
CA CYS A 166 -1.65 16.70 130.30
C CYS A 166 -1.53 15.19 130.49
N GLN A 167 -2.66 14.50 130.60
CA GLN A 167 -2.73 13.04 130.76
C GLN A 167 -1.99 12.29 129.66
N ARG A 168 -2.20 12.64 128.39
CA ARG A 168 -1.52 11.98 127.27
C ARG A 168 -0.02 12.24 127.26
N LYS A 169 0.39 13.45 127.62
CA LYS A 169 1.82 13.80 127.65
C LYS A 169 2.53 13.17 128.84
N THR A 170 1.85 13.00 129.98
CA THR A 170 2.41 12.36 131.17
C THR A 170 2.14 10.86 131.27
N ALA A 171 1.30 10.26 130.41
CA ALA A 171 0.97 8.83 130.43
C ALA A 171 2.18 7.87 130.47
N PRO A 172 3.32 8.16 129.81
CA PRO A 172 4.50 7.30 129.90
C PRO A 172 5.18 7.26 131.28
N TYR A 173 4.91 8.24 132.17
CA TYR A 173 5.58 8.36 133.46
C TYR A 173 4.79 7.65 134.55
N LYS A 174 5.26 6.46 134.95
CA LYS A 174 4.54 5.57 135.90
C LYS A 174 4.25 6.20 137.27
N ASN A 175 5.07 7.16 137.71
CA ASN A 175 4.93 7.84 139.00
C ASN A 175 4.00 9.08 138.94
N VAL A 176 3.42 9.40 137.78
CA VAL A 176 2.54 10.56 137.58
C VAL A 176 1.16 10.11 137.13
N ASN A 177 0.13 10.53 137.86
CA ASN A 177 -1.26 10.28 137.49
C ASN A 177 -2.07 11.57 137.62
N VAL A 178 -2.31 12.23 136.48
CA VAL A 178 -3.03 13.50 136.41
C VAL A 178 -4.53 13.24 136.24
N GLN A 179 -5.32 13.48 137.28
CA GLN A 179 -6.78 13.30 137.27
C GLN A 179 -7.56 14.61 137.49
N ASN A 180 -6.91 15.61 138.09
CA ASN A 180 -7.51 16.90 138.39
C ASN A 180 -6.45 18.01 138.35
N PHE A 181 -6.87 19.26 138.40
CA PHE A 181 -5.98 20.41 138.49
C PHE A 181 -5.72 20.87 139.93
N HIS A 182 -5.82 19.98 140.93
CA HIS A 182 -5.50 20.32 142.32
C HIS A 182 -4.49 19.35 142.95
N ILE A 183 -4.94 18.17 143.39
CA ILE A 183 -4.16 17.22 144.19
C ILE A 183 -3.15 16.48 143.31
N SER A 184 -3.47 16.21 142.04
CA SER A 184 -2.56 15.51 141.11
C SER A 184 -1.25 16.23 140.81
N TRP A 185 -1.15 17.54 141.13
CA TRP A 185 0.02 18.37 140.87
C TRP A 185 0.83 18.66 142.14
N LYS A 186 0.34 18.21 143.30
CA LYS A 186 0.88 18.59 144.62
C LYS A 186 2.30 18.04 144.87
N ASP A 187 2.65 16.91 144.28
CA ASP A 187 3.99 16.31 144.42
C ASP A 187 5.06 16.89 143.47
N GLY A 188 4.66 17.79 142.57
CA GLY A 188 5.53 18.45 141.59
C GLY A 188 5.99 17.57 140.42
N LEU A 189 5.76 16.25 140.45
CA LEU A 189 6.25 15.34 139.41
C LEU A 189 5.55 15.58 138.07
N ALA A 190 4.26 15.91 138.08
CA ALA A 190 3.49 16.19 136.88
C ALA A 190 4.04 17.38 136.06
N PHE A 191 4.48 18.46 136.72
CA PHE A 191 5.10 19.61 136.04
C PHE A 191 6.41 19.22 135.36
N ASN A 192 7.29 18.50 136.09
CA ASN A 192 8.56 18.03 135.56
C ASN A 192 8.37 17.07 134.38
N ALA A 193 7.37 16.17 134.45
CA ALA A 193 7.06 15.21 133.39
C ALA A 193 6.59 15.90 132.10
N LEU A 194 5.77 16.95 132.21
CA LEU A 194 5.33 17.73 131.05
C LEU A 194 6.48 18.42 130.33
N ILE A 195 7.41 19.01 131.09
CA ILE A 195 8.61 19.65 130.54
C ILE A 195 9.51 18.59 129.88
N HIS A 196 9.85 17.52 130.61
CA HIS A 196 10.71 16.44 130.09
C HIS A 196 10.12 15.78 128.83
N ARG A 197 8.78 15.69 128.69
CA ARG A 197 8.16 15.08 127.50
C ARG A 197 8.39 15.89 126.22
N HIS A 198 8.41 17.22 126.32
CA HIS A 198 8.59 18.12 125.17
C HIS A 198 10.04 18.56 124.99
N ARG A 199 10.78 18.64 126.09
CA ARG A 199 12.16 19.12 126.20
C ARG A 199 12.93 18.22 127.18
N PRO A 200 13.25 16.97 126.81
CA PRO A 200 13.91 16.02 127.69
C PRO A 200 15.27 16.50 128.17
N GLU A 201 15.94 17.36 127.42
CA GLU A 201 17.23 17.94 127.75
C GLU A 201 17.23 18.88 128.97
N LEU A 202 16.05 19.36 129.41
CA LEU A 202 15.94 20.38 130.45
C LEU A 202 15.71 19.82 131.87
N ILE A 203 15.33 18.55 132.01
CA ILE A 203 14.92 17.96 133.29
C ILE A 203 15.56 16.58 133.44
N GLU A 204 16.33 16.37 134.52
CA GLU A 204 16.82 15.03 134.88
C GLU A 204 15.76 14.28 135.72
N TYR A 205 14.78 13.71 135.04
CA TYR A 205 13.58 13.18 135.68
C TYR A 205 13.86 12.03 136.68
N ASP A 206 14.89 11.22 136.44
CA ASP A 206 15.24 10.05 137.28
C ASP A 206 15.72 10.42 138.69
N LYS A 207 16.17 11.67 138.92
CA LYS A 207 16.63 12.13 140.24
C LYS A 207 15.49 12.62 141.14
N LEU A 208 14.30 12.83 140.57
CA LEU A 208 13.15 13.39 141.29
C LEU A 208 12.45 12.31 142.14
N ARG A 209 12.09 12.64 143.37
CA ARG A 209 11.43 11.72 144.31
C ARG A 209 10.12 12.30 144.82
N LYS A 210 9.13 11.44 145.02
CA LYS A 210 7.76 11.85 145.41
C LYS A 210 7.68 12.42 146.84
N ASP A 211 8.60 12.03 147.71
CA ASP A 211 8.70 12.47 149.10
C ASP A 211 9.28 13.88 149.28
N ASP A 212 9.80 14.50 148.21
CA ASP A 212 10.33 15.87 148.22
C ASP A 212 9.56 16.80 147.25
N PRO A 213 8.30 17.14 147.57
CA PRO A 213 7.43 17.90 146.67
C PRO A 213 7.90 19.35 146.47
N VAL A 214 8.51 19.97 147.48
CA VAL A 214 8.95 21.38 147.41
C VAL A 214 10.09 21.54 146.40
N THR A 215 11.09 20.65 146.44
CA THR A 215 12.20 20.66 145.48
C THR A 215 11.72 20.35 144.06
N ASN A 216 10.81 19.38 143.90
CA ASN A 216 10.26 19.04 142.58
C ASN A 216 9.53 20.24 141.95
N LEU A 217 8.67 20.92 142.72
CA LEU A 217 7.91 22.08 142.25
C LEU A 217 8.86 23.23 141.87
N ASN A 218 9.81 23.57 142.75
CA ASN A 218 10.78 24.64 142.47
C ASN A 218 11.65 24.33 141.25
N ASN A 219 12.07 23.07 141.04
CA ASN A 219 12.84 22.66 139.86
C ASN A 219 12.04 22.91 138.57
N ALA A 220 10.78 22.47 138.51
CA ALA A 220 9.95 22.70 137.34
C ALA A 220 9.71 24.20 137.09
N PHE A 221 9.50 24.98 138.15
CA PHE A 221 9.21 26.41 138.04
C PHE A 221 10.45 27.21 137.59
N GLU A 222 11.64 26.86 138.08
CA GLU A 222 12.91 27.45 137.65
C GLU A 222 13.25 27.13 136.20
N VAL A 223 13.08 25.87 135.79
CA VAL A 223 13.34 25.45 134.41
C VAL A 223 12.37 26.13 133.44
N ALA A 224 11.09 26.25 133.83
CA ALA A 224 10.09 26.95 133.04
C ALA A 224 10.42 28.43 132.84
N GLU A 225 10.85 29.13 133.89
CA GLU A 225 11.21 30.56 133.80
C GLU A 225 12.48 30.78 132.98
N LYS A 226 13.53 30.00 133.23
CA LYS A 226 14.84 30.22 132.61
C LYS A 226 14.90 29.81 131.13
N TYR A 227 14.21 28.73 130.75
CA TYR A 227 14.37 28.12 129.43
C TYR A 227 13.12 28.17 128.56
N LEU A 228 11.93 28.29 129.15
CA LEU A 228 10.66 28.33 128.41
C LEU A 228 10.00 29.72 128.42
N ASP A 229 10.61 30.69 129.10
CA ASP A 229 10.07 32.05 129.32
C ASP A 229 8.64 32.05 129.93
N ILE A 230 8.35 31.05 130.76
CA ILE A 230 7.11 30.93 131.53
C ILE A 230 7.41 31.39 132.97
N PRO A 231 6.89 32.54 133.43
CA PRO A 231 7.26 33.09 134.74
C PRO A 231 6.72 32.25 135.88
N LYS A 232 7.39 32.26 137.04
CA LYS A 232 6.94 31.53 138.23
C LYS A 232 5.63 32.12 138.78
N MET A 233 4.50 31.48 138.45
CA MET A 233 3.18 31.94 138.92
C MET A 233 2.74 31.25 140.21
N LEU A 234 3.34 30.12 140.56
CA LEU A 234 3.00 29.31 141.72
C LEU A 234 4.15 29.27 142.72
N ASP A 235 3.80 29.21 144.00
CA ASP A 235 4.73 29.07 145.12
C ASP A 235 4.70 27.62 145.62
N ALA A 236 5.87 26.99 145.69
CA ALA A 236 5.98 25.58 146.08
C ALA A 236 5.51 25.35 147.52
N GLU A 237 5.78 26.29 148.43
CA GLU A 237 5.39 26.15 149.84
C GLU A 237 3.87 26.25 149.99
N ASP A 238 3.23 27.18 149.26
CA ASP A 238 1.77 27.37 149.30
C ASP A 238 1.03 26.11 148.77
N ILE A 239 1.56 25.45 147.73
CA ILE A 239 0.96 24.22 147.18
C ILE A 239 1.06 23.05 148.17
N VAL A 240 2.22 22.88 148.81
CA VAL A 240 2.46 21.72 149.69
C VAL A 240 1.72 21.87 151.02
N ASN A 241 1.74 23.07 151.62
CA ASN A 241 1.13 23.35 152.92
C ASN A 241 -0.40 23.38 152.87
N THR A 242 -1.00 23.63 151.71
CA THR A 242 -2.46 23.64 151.56
C THR A 242 -2.99 22.21 151.36
N ALA A 243 -4.05 21.82 152.08
CA ALA A 243 -4.64 20.48 151.97
C ALA A 243 -5.10 20.19 150.52
N ARG A 244 -5.70 21.19 149.87
CA ARG A 244 -6.13 21.15 148.46
C ARG A 244 -5.63 22.40 147.73
N PRO A 245 -4.62 22.29 146.85
CA PRO A 245 -4.18 23.41 146.02
C PRO A 245 -5.32 23.98 145.17
N ASP A 246 -5.31 25.29 144.94
CA ASP A 246 -6.35 25.95 144.16
C ASP A 246 -6.34 25.52 142.68
N GLU A 247 -7.51 25.09 142.20
CA GLU A 247 -7.67 24.53 140.86
C GLU A 247 -7.40 25.57 139.76
N LYS A 248 -7.88 26.80 139.98
CA LYS A 248 -7.77 27.89 139.00
C LYS A 248 -6.32 28.34 138.84
N ALA A 249 -5.59 28.41 139.95
CA ALA A 249 -4.17 28.74 139.97
C ALA A 249 -3.34 27.72 139.15
N ILE A 250 -3.54 26.42 139.40
CA ILE A 250 -2.82 25.37 138.65
C ILE A 250 -3.21 25.37 137.17
N MET A 251 -4.49 25.48 136.83
CA MET A 251 -4.95 25.55 135.42
C MET A 251 -4.30 26.71 134.66
N THR A 252 -4.24 27.88 135.28
CA THR A 252 -3.60 29.08 134.72
C THR A 252 -2.14 28.79 134.35
N TYR A 253 -1.41 28.20 135.28
CA TYR A 253 0.01 27.90 135.08
C TYR A 253 0.22 26.81 134.03
N VAL A 254 -0.54 25.71 134.09
CA VAL A 254 -0.47 24.60 133.12
C VAL A 254 -0.84 25.05 131.70
N SER A 255 -1.82 25.96 131.55
CA SER A 255 -2.17 26.50 130.22
C SER A 255 -1.01 27.26 129.57
N SER A 256 -0.13 27.88 130.35
CA SER A 256 1.06 28.57 129.84
C SER A 256 2.06 27.57 129.22
N PHE A 257 2.21 26.38 129.81
CA PHE A 257 3.00 25.30 129.21
C PHE A 257 2.39 24.79 127.90
N TYR A 258 1.05 24.68 127.81
CA TYR A 258 0.38 24.26 126.58
C TYR A 258 0.66 25.22 125.42
N HIS A 259 0.57 26.53 125.64
CA HIS A 259 0.82 27.53 124.61
C HIS A 259 2.29 27.57 124.17
N ALA A 260 3.22 27.46 125.12
CA ALA A 260 4.64 27.40 124.82
C ALA A 260 5.00 26.21 123.92
N PHE A 261 4.39 25.04 124.15
CA PHE A 261 4.68 23.83 123.37
C PHE A 261 3.86 23.67 122.08
N SER A 262 2.66 24.25 121.98
CA SER A 262 1.81 24.16 120.78
C SER A 262 2.22 25.12 119.65
N GLY A 263 2.88 26.24 119.96
CA GLY A 263 3.32 27.23 118.97
C GLY A 263 4.34 26.69 117.95
N ALA A 264 5.22 25.76 118.35
CA ALA A 264 6.27 25.21 117.48
C ALA A 264 5.75 24.31 116.36
N GLN A 265 4.66 23.57 116.59
CA GLN A 265 4.11 22.59 115.63
C GLN A 265 3.35 23.25 114.45
N LYS A 266 2.84 24.47 114.65
CA LYS A 266 2.12 25.22 113.60
C LYS A 266 3.06 25.71 112.48
N ALA A 267 4.33 26.01 112.79
CA ALA A 267 5.30 26.52 111.82
C ALA A 267 5.72 25.44 110.79
N GLU A 268 5.94 24.20 111.22
CA GLU A 268 6.33 23.08 110.34
C GLU A 268 5.24 22.72 109.31
N THR A 269 3.98 22.77 109.74
CA THR A 269 2.84 22.47 108.86
C THR A 269 2.67 23.52 107.74
N ALA A 270 3.03 24.78 108.01
CA ALA A 270 3.01 25.84 107.00
C ALA A 270 4.09 25.65 105.92
N ALA A 271 5.32 25.27 106.33
CA ALA A 271 6.42 25.00 105.40
C ALA A 271 6.10 23.87 104.42
N ASN A 272 5.55 22.75 104.91
CA ASN A 272 5.16 21.61 104.07
C ASN A 272 4.07 21.94 103.03
N ARG A 273 3.19 22.90 103.33
CA ARG A 273 2.18 23.37 102.36
C ARG A 273 2.82 24.17 101.23
N ILE A 274 3.80 25.03 101.53
CA ILE A 274 4.52 25.84 100.52
C ILE A 274 5.31 24.93 99.57
N CYS A 275 6.05 23.95 100.09
CA CYS A 275 6.83 23.02 99.25
C CYS A 275 5.95 22.24 98.25
N LYS A 276 4.77 21.78 98.67
CA LYS A 276 3.83 21.08 97.76
C LYS A 276 3.32 21.99 96.64
N VAL A 277 3.02 23.25 96.94
CA VAL A 277 2.55 24.22 95.93
C VAL A 277 3.65 24.59 94.93
N LEU A 278 4.91 24.69 95.39
CA LEU A 278 6.07 24.95 94.54
C LEU A 278 6.37 23.78 93.60
N ALA A 279 6.34 22.54 94.10
CA ALA A 279 6.59 21.36 93.26
C ALA A 279 5.60 21.25 92.09
N VAL A 280 4.30 21.48 92.34
CA VAL A 280 3.28 21.51 91.29
C VAL A 280 3.51 22.67 90.30
N ASN A 281 4.03 23.82 90.76
CA ASN A 281 4.35 24.93 89.86
C ASN A 281 5.51 24.59 88.93
N GLN A 282 6.58 23.99 89.47
CA GLN A 282 7.77 23.63 88.70
C GLN A 282 7.45 22.60 87.61
N GLU A 283 6.61 21.60 87.91
CA GLU A 283 6.13 20.66 86.89
C GLU A 283 5.32 21.34 85.78
N ASN A 284 4.48 22.32 86.14
CA ASN A 284 3.68 23.05 85.14
C ASN A 284 4.58 23.91 84.25
N GLU A 285 5.59 24.58 84.81
CA GLU A 285 6.59 25.34 84.04
C GLU A 285 7.36 24.45 83.08
N HIS A 286 7.78 23.26 83.52
CA HIS A 286 8.45 22.31 82.64
C HIS A 286 7.55 21.86 81.48
N LEU A 287 6.28 21.55 81.74
CA LEU A 287 5.31 21.20 80.69
C LEU A 287 5.03 22.35 79.71
N MET A 288 5.09 23.60 80.18
CA MET A 288 4.97 24.80 79.33
C MET A 288 6.16 24.93 78.38
N GLU A 289 7.39 24.76 78.90
CA GLU A 289 8.62 24.79 78.10
C GLU A 289 8.67 23.65 77.07
N ASP A 290 8.27 22.44 77.46
CA ASP A 290 8.22 21.29 76.56
C ASP A 290 7.24 21.52 75.41
N TYR A 291 6.06 22.10 75.69
CA TYR A 291 5.11 22.50 74.64
C TYR A 291 5.73 23.55 73.70
N GLU A 292 6.30 24.62 74.24
CA GLU A 292 6.92 25.72 73.48
C GLU A 292 8.03 25.22 72.55
N LYS A 293 8.87 24.32 73.05
CA LYS A 293 9.97 23.73 72.29
C LYS A 293 9.47 22.83 71.17
N LEU A 294 8.60 21.87 71.48
CA LEU A 294 8.02 20.96 70.49
C LEU A 294 7.23 21.72 69.42
N ALA A 295 6.49 22.76 69.78
CA ALA A 295 5.76 23.61 68.84
C ALA A 295 6.71 24.32 67.87
N SER A 296 7.83 24.84 68.38
CA SER A 296 8.81 25.57 67.57
C SER A 296 9.49 24.63 66.56
N ASP A 297 10.00 23.49 67.03
CA ASP A 297 10.68 22.50 66.21
C ASP A 297 9.77 21.95 65.10
N LEU A 298 8.50 21.67 65.45
CA LEU A 298 7.51 21.16 64.50
C LEU A 298 7.12 22.20 63.45
N LEU A 299 6.86 23.46 63.86
CA LEU A 299 6.51 24.53 62.93
C LEU A 299 7.67 24.92 62.01
N GLU A 300 8.90 24.90 62.50
CA GLU A 300 10.10 25.13 61.67
C GLU A 300 10.27 24.01 60.64
N TRP A 301 10.09 22.76 61.05
CA TRP A 301 10.13 21.62 60.14
C TRP A 301 9.06 21.71 59.04
N ILE A 302 7.81 22.07 59.40
CA ILE A 302 6.72 22.29 58.43
C ILE A 302 7.12 23.39 57.43
N LYS A 303 7.56 24.55 57.93
CA LYS A 303 7.96 25.69 57.09
C LYS A 303 9.10 25.36 56.13
N ARG A 304 10.05 24.50 56.53
CA ARG A 304 11.16 24.07 55.68
C ARG A 304 10.75 23.01 54.65
N THR A 305 9.78 22.16 55.01
CA THR A 305 9.38 21.00 54.18
C THR A 305 8.41 21.40 53.05
N ILE A 306 7.52 22.37 53.30
CA ILE A 306 6.54 22.83 52.31
C ILE A 306 7.20 23.25 50.98
N PRO A 307 8.26 24.10 50.95
CA PRO A 307 8.89 24.48 49.68
C PRO A 307 9.47 23.31 48.88
N TRP A 308 10.00 22.28 49.55
CA TRP A 308 10.47 21.07 48.89
C TRP A 308 9.31 20.26 48.28
N LEU A 309 8.18 20.18 48.99
CA LEU A 309 6.95 19.58 48.50
C LEU A 309 6.21 20.44 47.47
N GLU A 310 6.52 21.72 47.32
CA GLU A 310 5.94 22.63 46.33
C GLU A 310 6.83 22.79 45.09
N ASP A 311 8.08 22.32 45.12
CA ASP A 311 8.92 22.27 43.92
C ASP A 311 8.30 21.33 42.88
N ARG A 312 7.99 21.89 41.70
CA ARG A 312 7.40 21.18 40.56
C ARG A 312 8.36 21.14 39.37
N SER A 313 9.67 21.22 39.62
CA SER A 313 10.70 21.17 38.58
C SER A 313 10.71 19.81 37.85
N PRO A 314 10.29 19.77 36.56
CA PRO A 314 10.30 18.53 35.78
C PRO A 314 11.74 18.11 35.51
N GLN A 315 11.98 16.80 35.52
CA GLN A 315 13.27 16.22 35.13
C GLN A 315 13.19 15.67 33.71
N LYS A 316 14.34 15.50 33.06
CA LYS A 316 14.39 15.10 31.65
C LYS A 316 14.21 13.59 31.48
N THR A 317 14.54 12.81 32.50
CA THR A 317 14.52 11.35 32.43
C THR A 317 13.59 10.73 33.45
N ILE A 318 13.01 9.58 33.09
CA ILE A 318 12.23 8.74 34.02
C ILE A 318 13.07 8.38 35.25
N GLN A 319 14.35 8.08 35.07
CA GLN A 319 15.23 7.65 36.16
C GLN A 319 15.38 8.73 37.24
N GLU A 320 15.55 10.00 36.84
CA GLU A 320 15.61 11.13 37.77
C GLU A 320 14.28 11.33 38.50
N MET A 321 13.14 11.16 37.81
CA MET A 321 11.81 11.23 38.44
C MET A 321 11.54 10.05 39.39
N GLN A 322 12.02 8.85 39.05
CA GLN A 322 11.95 7.68 39.93
C GLN A 322 12.79 7.88 41.19
N GLN A 323 13.95 8.54 41.08
CA GLN A 323 14.74 8.93 42.25
C GLN A 323 13.97 9.91 43.14
N LYS A 324 13.35 10.97 42.57
CA LYS A 324 12.47 11.88 43.33
C LYS A 324 11.30 11.16 44.02
N LEU A 325 10.73 10.14 43.37
CA LEU A 325 9.67 9.30 43.97
C LEU A 325 10.21 8.47 45.15
N GLU A 326 11.43 7.95 45.05
CA GLU A 326 12.04 7.20 46.15
C GLU A 326 12.39 8.12 47.33
N ASP A 327 12.90 9.32 47.07
CA ASP A 327 13.12 10.34 48.09
C ASP A 327 11.80 10.71 48.79
N PHE A 328 10.69 10.82 48.04
CA PHE A 328 9.35 11.04 48.61
C PHE A 328 8.83 9.84 49.43
N ARG A 329 9.14 8.61 49.00
CA ARG A 329 8.81 7.40 49.78
C ARG A 329 9.60 7.34 51.08
N ASP A 330 10.89 7.67 51.05
CA ASP A 330 11.74 7.73 52.24
C ASP A 330 11.24 8.79 53.21
N TYR A 331 10.88 9.98 52.70
CA TYR A 331 10.19 11.02 53.46
C TYR A 331 8.92 10.49 54.17
N ARG A 332 8.04 9.78 53.44
CA ARG A 332 6.79 9.24 54.02
C ARG A 332 7.01 8.07 54.99
N ARG A 333 8.04 7.25 54.80
CA ARG A 333 8.30 6.04 55.60
C ARG A 333 9.13 6.32 56.85
N VAL A 334 10.09 7.22 56.77
CA VAL A 334 11.11 7.44 57.81
C VAL A 334 10.95 8.81 58.47
N HIS A 335 10.83 9.88 57.69
CA HIS A 335 10.91 11.24 58.21
C HIS A 335 9.58 11.79 58.75
N LYS A 336 8.45 11.53 58.07
CA LYS A 336 7.11 12.02 58.49
C LYS A 336 6.53 11.33 59.73
N PRO A 337 6.60 9.98 59.89
CA PRO A 337 5.97 9.30 61.01
C PRO A 337 6.34 9.82 62.41
N PRO A 338 7.62 10.08 62.76
CA PRO A 338 7.94 10.66 64.07
C PRO A 338 7.33 12.05 64.26
N LYS A 339 7.18 12.86 63.20
CA LYS A 339 6.55 14.19 63.27
C LYS A 339 5.04 14.14 63.52
N VAL A 340 4.37 13.10 63.04
CA VAL A 340 2.96 12.82 63.39
C VAL A 340 2.85 12.54 64.90
N GLN A 341 3.79 11.77 65.45
CA GLN A 341 3.82 11.46 66.88
C GLN A 341 4.13 12.71 67.72
N GLU A 342 5.08 13.55 67.29
CA GLU A 342 5.38 14.84 67.95
C GLU A 342 4.15 15.76 67.97
N LYS A 343 3.40 15.87 66.85
CA LYS A 343 2.14 16.64 66.79
C LYS A 343 1.12 16.12 67.82
N CYS A 344 0.93 14.80 67.88
CA CYS A 344 0.00 14.18 68.84
C CYS A 344 0.46 14.42 70.29
N GLN A 345 1.76 14.25 70.57
CA GLN A 345 2.32 14.48 71.90
C GLN A 345 2.16 15.93 72.35
N LEU A 346 2.31 16.88 71.42
CA LEU A 346 2.11 18.31 71.69
C LEU A 346 0.65 18.62 72.09
N GLU A 347 -0.33 18.03 71.41
CA GLU A 347 -1.75 18.17 71.77
C GLU A 347 -2.06 17.52 73.13
N ILE A 348 -1.45 16.37 73.43
CA ILE A 348 -1.55 15.70 74.73
C ILE A 348 -0.97 16.58 75.84
N ASN A 349 0.22 17.14 75.63
CA ASN A 349 0.88 18.03 76.61
C ASN A 349 0.01 19.25 76.90
N PHE A 350 -0.54 19.89 75.87
CA PHE A 350 -1.44 21.03 76.00
C PHE A 350 -2.70 20.69 76.81
N ASN A 351 -3.40 19.61 76.45
CA ASN A 351 -4.63 19.20 77.13
C ASN A 351 -4.38 18.81 78.60
N THR A 352 -3.26 18.15 78.86
CA THR A 352 -2.84 17.76 80.22
C THR A 352 -2.55 18.99 81.06
N LEU A 353 -1.76 19.93 80.54
CA LEU A 353 -1.41 21.17 81.21
C LEU A 353 -2.66 22.03 81.47
N GLN A 354 -3.53 22.18 80.49
CA GLN A 354 -4.78 22.94 80.61
C GLN A 354 -5.69 22.36 81.71
N THR A 355 -5.76 21.03 81.80
CA THR A 355 -6.52 20.33 82.85
C THR A 355 -5.87 20.51 84.24
N LYS A 356 -4.53 20.38 84.34
CA LYS A 356 -3.77 20.60 85.59
C LYS A 356 -3.97 22.01 86.14
N LEU A 357 -3.91 23.03 85.28
CA LEU A 357 -4.09 24.43 85.67
C LEU A 357 -5.54 24.72 86.11
N ARG A 358 -6.54 24.18 85.39
CA ARG A 358 -7.95 24.32 85.75
C ARG A 358 -8.28 23.69 87.10
N LEU A 359 -7.84 22.46 87.36
CA LEU A 359 -8.07 21.77 88.64
C LEU A 359 -7.42 22.52 89.82
N SER A 360 -6.34 23.25 89.56
CA SER A 360 -5.60 24.04 90.56
C SER A 360 -6.11 25.48 90.70
N ASN A 361 -7.21 25.86 90.04
CA ASN A 361 -7.74 27.23 89.96
C ASN A 361 -6.70 28.27 89.53
N ARG A 362 -5.78 27.90 88.62
CA ARG A 362 -4.77 28.80 88.06
C ARG A 362 -5.17 29.28 86.66
N PRO A 363 -4.63 30.42 86.19
CA PRO A 363 -4.86 30.90 84.83
C PRO A 363 -4.51 29.84 83.78
N ALA A 364 -5.27 29.81 82.70
CA ALA A 364 -5.02 28.95 81.55
C ALA A 364 -3.66 29.28 80.91
N PHE A 365 -2.96 28.25 80.43
CA PHE A 365 -1.76 28.45 79.64
C PHE A 365 -2.16 28.94 78.24
N MET A 366 -1.54 30.04 77.81
CA MET A 366 -1.69 30.58 76.46
C MET A 366 -0.29 30.57 75.82
N PRO A 367 -0.06 29.75 74.78
CA PRO A 367 1.21 29.72 74.07
C PRO A 367 1.57 31.07 73.44
N SER A 368 2.86 31.27 73.14
CA SER A 368 3.33 32.40 72.36
C SER A 368 2.61 32.54 71.01
N GLU A 369 2.51 33.77 70.50
CA GLU A 369 1.83 34.08 69.25
C GLU A 369 2.37 33.25 68.07
N GLY A 370 1.47 32.65 67.28
CA GLY A 370 1.80 31.77 66.16
C GLY A 370 2.18 30.34 66.53
N LYS A 371 2.16 29.99 67.83
CA LYS A 371 2.38 28.62 68.34
C LYS A 371 1.12 28.01 68.95
N MET A 372 -0.07 28.51 68.60
CA MET A 372 -1.30 27.91 69.10
C MET A 372 -1.53 26.54 68.46
N VAL A 373 -2.26 25.65 69.15
CA VAL A 373 -2.66 24.35 68.60
C VAL A 373 -3.42 24.50 67.26
N SER A 374 -4.17 25.59 67.08
CA SER A 374 -4.81 25.94 65.81
C SER A 374 -3.81 26.23 64.69
N ASP A 375 -2.73 26.96 65.00
CA ASP A 375 -1.71 27.34 64.01
C ASP A 375 -0.92 26.12 63.55
N ILE A 376 -0.62 25.21 64.49
CA ILE A 376 0.03 23.93 64.20
C ILE A 376 -0.87 23.06 63.33
N ASN A 377 -2.17 23.02 63.62
CA ASN A 377 -3.12 22.27 62.81
C ASN A 377 -3.28 22.87 61.40
N ASN A 378 -3.32 24.19 61.26
CA ASN A 378 -3.36 24.87 59.97
C ASN A 378 -2.07 24.60 59.17
N GLY A 379 -0.90 24.74 59.79
CA GLY A 379 0.38 24.43 59.16
C GLY A 379 0.49 22.96 58.72
N TRP A 380 -0.02 22.04 59.54
CA TRP A 380 -0.08 20.62 59.20
C TRP A 380 -1.03 20.33 58.04
N GLN A 381 -2.20 20.99 57.98
CA GLN A 381 -3.12 20.86 56.85
C GLN A 381 -2.50 21.38 55.54
N HIS A 382 -1.78 22.51 55.58
CA HIS A 382 -1.05 23.01 54.41
C HIS A 382 0.02 22.03 53.94
N LEU A 383 0.76 21.41 54.87
CA LEU A 383 1.73 20.36 54.55
C LEU A 383 1.04 19.17 53.85
N GLU A 384 -0.09 18.68 54.37
CA GLU A 384 -0.84 17.57 53.77
C GLU A 384 -1.38 17.91 52.36
N GLN A 385 -1.78 19.15 52.13
CA GLN A 385 -2.16 19.62 50.79
C GLN A 385 -0.98 19.64 49.82
N ALA A 386 0.18 20.16 50.27
CA ALA A 386 1.40 20.17 49.48
C ALA A 386 1.86 18.73 49.13
N GLU A 387 1.78 17.80 50.09
CA GLU A 387 2.08 16.38 49.85
C GLU A 387 1.17 15.75 48.80
N LYS A 388 -0.15 15.98 48.90
CA LYS A 388 -1.10 15.44 47.93
C LYS A 388 -0.81 15.98 46.53
N GLY A 389 -0.58 17.29 46.41
CA GLY A 389 -0.25 17.91 45.14
C GLY A 389 1.09 17.44 44.56
N TYR A 390 2.07 17.12 45.42
CA TYR A 390 3.37 16.60 44.99
C TYR A 390 3.27 15.16 44.50
N GLU A 391 2.54 14.30 45.21
CA GLU A 391 2.29 12.91 44.82
C GLU A 391 1.57 12.84 43.47
N GLU A 392 0.51 13.62 43.29
CA GLU A 392 -0.23 13.68 42.02
C GLU A 392 0.66 14.18 40.87
N TRP A 393 1.46 15.22 41.11
CA TRP A 393 2.40 15.73 40.11
C TRP A 393 3.48 14.71 39.72
N LEU A 394 4.15 14.08 40.70
CA LEU A 394 5.17 13.06 40.47
C LEU A 394 4.63 11.91 39.61
N LEU A 395 3.44 11.39 39.94
CA LEU A 395 2.83 10.29 39.22
C LEU A 395 2.35 10.68 37.81
N ASN A 396 1.85 11.89 37.62
CA ASN A 396 1.49 12.39 36.29
C ASN A 396 2.73 12.56 35.41
N GLU A 397 3.81 13.08 35.98
CA GLU A 397 5.04 13.36 35.24
C GLU A 397 5.79 12.07 34.88
N ILE A 398 5.84 11.08 35.78
CA ILE A 398 6.39 9.75 35.46
C ILE A 398 5.60 9.10 34.31
N ARG A 399 4.26 9.14 34.35
CA ARG A 399 3.41 8.60 33.28
C ARG A 399 3.62 9.33 31.96
N ARG A 400 3.81 10.66 31.99
CA ARG A 400 4.11 11.47 30.81
C ARG A 400 5.44 11.05 30.20
N LEU A 401 6.48 10.93 31.01
CA LEU A 401 7.82 10.51 30.54
C LEU A 401 7.83 9.05 30.03
N GLU A 402 7.11 8.13 30.67
CA GLU A 402 6.93 6.75 30.16
C GLU A 402 6.27 6.73 28.79
N ARG A 403 5.23 7.55 28.58
CA ARG A 403 4.58 7.69 27.27
C ARG A 403 5.54 8.29 26.24
N LEU A 404 6.30 9.32 26.61
CA LEU A 404 7.30 9.95 25.74
C LEU A 404 8.37 8.96 25.29
N ASP A 405 8.96 8.18 26.19
CA ASP A 405 9.99 7.18 25.84
C ASP A 405 9.42 6.10 24.92
N HIS A 406 8.19 5.63 25.19
CA HIS A 406 7.52 4.66 24.34
C HIS A 406 7.25 5.21 22.93
N LEU A 407 6.72 6.43 22.82
CA LEU A 407 6.46 7.09 21.54
C LEU A 407 7.74 7.37 20.77
N ALA A 408 8.80 7.83 21.45
CA ALA A 408 10.09 8.11 20.84
C ALA A 408 10.74 6.85 20.27
N GLU A 409 10.68 5.73 21.00
CA GLU A 409 11.17 4.44 20.50
C GLU A 409 10.32 3.92 19.33
N LYS A 410 9.00 4.05 19.42
CA LYS A 410 8.08 3.69 18.33
C LYS A 410 8.33 4.51 17.08
N PHE A 411 8.58 5.82 17.22
CA PHE A 411 8.99 6.71 16.14
C PHE A 411 10.31 6.23 15.53
N ARG A 412 11.33 5.99 16.35
CA ARG A 412 12.65 5.54 15.89
C ARG A 412 12.56 4.26 15.06
N GLN A 413 11.81 3.25 15.54
CA GLN A 413 11.63 1.98 14.84
C GLN A 413 10.88 2.17 13.52
N LYS A 414 9.74 2.85 13.52
CA LYS A 414 8.93 3.07 12.32
C LYS A 414 9.68 3.89 11.27
N ALA A 415 10.36 4.96 11.69
CA ALA A 415 11.17 5.80 10.82
C ALA A 415 12.31 5.01 10.18
N SER A 416 13.08 4.23 10.94
CA SER A 416 14.19 3.43 10.40
C SER A 416 13.72 2.36 9.41
N ILE A 417 12.59 1.70 9.69
CA ILE A 417 12.02 0.70 8.77
C ILE A 417 11.52 1.38 7.48
N HIS A 418 10.94 2.57 7.57
CA HIS A 418 10.50 3.32 6.40
C HIS A 418 11.70 3.76 5.55
N GLU A 419 12.72 4.36 6.17
CA GLU A 419 13.95 4.78 5.48
C GLU A 419 14.62 3.61 4.76
N ALA A 420 14.74 2.45 5.40
CA ALA A 420 15.29 1.24 4.79
C ALA A 420 14.49 0.77 3.56
N TRP A 421 13.16 0.95 3.57
CA TRP A 421 12.33 0.63 2.40
C TRP A 421 12.47 1.66 1.27
N THR A 422 12.66 2.94 1.59
CA THR A 422 12.87 4.01 0.59
C THR A 422 14.25 3.97 -0.08
N GLU A 423 15.22 3.30 0.55
CA GLU A 423 16.60 3.22 0.04
C GLU A 423 16.63 2.64 -1.38
N GLY A 424 17.27 3.37 -2.30
CA GLY A 424 17.41 2.98 -3.71
C GLY A 424 16.16 3.13 -4.59
N LYS A 425 14.96 3.36 -4.03
CA LYS A 425 13.72 3.52 -4.81
C LYS A 425 13.74 4.76 -5.71
N GLU A 426 14.26 5.87 -5.20
CA GLU A 426 14.39 7.10 -5.97
C GLU A 426 15.31 6.93 -7.18
N ALA A 427 16.43 6.22 -7.00
CA ALA A 427 17.37 5.91 -8.08
C ALA A 427 16.74 5.00 -9.13
N MET A 428 15.94 4.01 -8.72
CA MET A 428 15.16 3.16 -9.61
C MET A 428 14.15 3.97 -10.44
N LEU A 429 13.38 4.86 -9.81
CA LEU A 429 12.37 5.67 -10.50
C LEU A 429 12.97 6.63 -11.54
N LYS A 430 14.19 7.12 -11.29
CA LYS A 430 14.92 8.01 -12.21
C LYS A 430 15.55 7.30 -13.42
N GLN A 431 15.58 5.97 -13.45
CA GLN A 431 16.13 5.24 -14.61
C GLN A 431 15.27 5.49 -15.86
N LYS A 432 15.92 5.56 -17.01
CA LYS A 432 15.30 5.79 -18.32
C LYS A 432 15.35 4.55 -19.20
N ASP A 433 15.18 3.39 -18.56
CA ASP A 433 15.15 2.05 -19.19
C ASP A 433 14.07 1.90 -20.26
N TYR A 434 12.99 2.67 -20.16
CA TYR A 434 11.92 2.72 -21.16
C TYR A 434 12.32 3.31 -22.51
N GLU A 435 13.36 4.15 -22.59
CA GLU A 435 13.80 4.79 -23.85
C GLU A 435 14.41 3.78 -24.84
N THR A 436 14.92 2.65 -24.34
CA THR A 436 15.56 1.59 -25.15
C THR A 436 14.75 0.29 -25.19
N ALA A 437 13.56 0.28 -24.59
CA ALA A 437 12.74 -0.92 -24.43
C ALA A 437 11.96 -1.26 -25.71
N THR A 438 11.76 -2.56 -25.97
CA THR A 438 10.81 -3.02 -26.98
C THR A 438 9.37 -2.92 -26.49
N LEU A 439 8.37 -3.09 -27.37
CA LEU A 439 6.95 -3.05 -26.98
C LEU A 439 6.59 -4.11 -25.92
N SER A 440 7.22 -5.29 -25.94
CA SER A 440 7.00 -6.28 -24.88
C SER A 440 7.67 -5.88 -23.57
N ASP A 441 8.87 -5.29 -23.65
CA ASP A 441 9.63 -4.88 -22.47
C ASP A 441 8.95 -3.70 -21.77
N ILE A 442 8.43 -2.72 -22.51
CA ILE A 442 7.71 -1.57 -21.93
C ILE A 442 6.43 -2.02 -21.23
N LYS A 443 5.66 -2.96 -21.82
CA LYS A 443 4.47 -3.55 -21.19
C LYS A 443 4.82 -4.30 -19.91
N ALA A 444 5.96 -4.99 -19.88
CA ALA A 444 6.46 -5.64 -18.67
C ALA A 444 6.92 -4.62 -17.62
N LEU A 445 7.55 -3.51 -18.02
CA LEU A 445 7.95 -2.42 -17.14
C LEU A 445 6.74 -1.71 -16.52
N ILE A 446 5.67 -1.48 -17.29
CA ILE A 446 4.41 -0.91 -16.77
C ILE A 446 3.82 -1.79 -15.69
N ARG A 447 3.70 -3.10 -15.91
CA ARG A 447 3.20 -4.03 -14.86
C ARG A 447 4.08 -4.04 -13.60
N LYS A 448 5.41 -3.95 -13.76
CA LYS A 448 6.32 -3.81 -12.62
C LYS A 448 6.11 -2.49 -11.88
N HIS A 449 5.83 -1.41 -12.61
CA HIS A 449 5.55 -0.10 -12.06
C HIS A 449 4.21 -0.07 -11.31
N GLU A 450 3.15 -0.68 -11.85
CA GLU A 450 1.87 -0.84 -11.16
C GLU A 450 2.02 -1.62 -9.84
N ALA A 451 2.84 -2.68 -9.83
CA ALA A 451 3.14 -3.43 -8.62
C ALA A 451 3.88 -2.55 -7.59
N PHE A 452 4.80 -1.70 -8.04
CA PHE A 452 5.49 -0.73 -7.19
C PHE A 452 4.53 0.32 -6.63
N GLU A 453 3.57 0.81 -7.41
CA GLU A 453 2.57 1.79 -6.96
C GLU A 453 1.61 1.21 -5.93
N SER A 454 1.25 -0.07 -6.07
CA SER A 454 0.47 -0.80 -5.06
C SER A 454 1.25 -0.93 -3.74
N ASP A 455 2.55 -1.26 -3.81
CA ASP A 455 3.45 -1.32 -2.63
C ASP A 455 3.61 0.08 -2.00
N LEU A 456 3.77 1.12 -2.82
CA LEU A 456 3.82 2.52 -2.39
C LEU A 456 2.52 2.90 -1.66
N ALA A 457 1.35 2.60 -2.21
CA ALA A 457 0.07 2.91 -1.57
C ALA A 457 -0.08 2.22 -0.19
N ALA A 458 0.40 0.98 -0.04
CA ALA A 458 0.38 0.26 1.23
C ALA A 458 1.28 0.91 2.31
N HIS A 459 2.28 1.68 1.91
CA HIS A 459 3.20 2.38 2.80
C HIS A 459 2.71 3.77 3.24
N GLN A 460 1.63 4.30 2.66
CA GLN A 460 1.03 5.59 3.01
C GLN A 460 0.66 5.70 4.50
N ASP A 461 -0.08 4.71 5.01
CA ASP A 461 -0.51 4.65 6.43
C ASP A 461 0.70 4.68 7.39
N ARG A 462 1.84 4.11 6.99
CA ARG A 462 3.06 4.15 7.81
C ARG A 462 3.61 5.57 7.93
N VAL A 463 3.62 6.35 6.85
CA VAL A 463 4.10 7.74 6.86
C VAL A 463 3.17 8.60 7.70
N GLU A 464 1.86 8.44 7.56
CA GLU A 464 0.85 9.13 8.37
C GLU A 464 1.02 8.84 9.87
N GLN A 465 1.26 7.59 10.23
CA GLN A 465 1.55 7.21 11.63
C GLN A 465 2.86 7.80 12.15
N ILE A 466 3.91 7.88 11.32
CA ILE A 466 5.18 8.51 11.73
C ILE A 466 4.96 10.00 12.03
N ALA A 467 4.23 10.70 11.15
CA ALA A 467 3.88 12.10 11.34
C ALA A 467 2.99 12.33 12.58
N ALA A 468 1.99 11.48 12.79
CA ALA A 468 1.11 11.56 13.96
C ALA A 468 1.87 11.33 15.27
N ILE A 469 2.80 10.36 15.32
CA ILE A 469 3.63 10.13 16.51
C ILE A 469 4.57 11.32 16.76
N ALA A 470 5.17 11.89 15.71
CA ALA A 470 6.02 13.07 15.84
C ALA A 470 5.23 14.28 16.39
N GLN A 471 3.99 14.47 15.93
CA GLN A 471 3.10 15.51 16.46
C GLN A 471 2.76 15.26 17.94
N GLU A 472 2.40 14.04 18.32
CA GLU A 472 2.11 13.68 19.71
C GLU A 472 3.33 13.90 20.64
N LEU A 473 4.54 13.61 20.16
CA LEU A 473 5.79 13.90 20.88
C LEU A 473 5.99 15.42 21.08
N ASN A 474 5.62 16.25 20.10
CA ASN A 474 5.66 17.71 20.25
C ASN A 474 4.62 18.23 21.24
N GLU A 475 3.39 17.71 21.19
CA GLU A 475 2.31 18.12 22.12
C GLU A 475 2.66 17.80 23.58
N LEU A 476 3.51 16.80 23.80
CA LEU A 476 4.01 16.40 25.11
C LEU A 476 5.36 17.05 25.47
N ASP A 477 5.85 18.06 24.73
CA ASP A 477 7.11 18.77 24.98
C ASP A 477 8.32 17.82 25.14
N TYR A 478 8.50 16.89 24.20
CA TYR A 478 9.66 16.00 24.18
C TYR A 478 10.97 16.77 23.99
N TYR A 479 12.02 16.41 24.74
CA TYR A 479 13.28 17.17 24.75
C TYR A 479 14.02 17.16 23.40
N ASP A 480 13.88 16.10 22.61
CA ASP A 480 14.52 15.93 21.30
C ASP A 480 13.51 16.06 20.14
N SER A 481 12.38 16.73 20.39
CA SER A 481 11.40 17.11 19.37
C SER A 481 12.01 17.76 18.11
N PRO A 482 13.01 18.66 18.20
CA PRO A 482 13.64 19.24 17.01
C PRO A 482 14.26 18.19 16.08
N SER A 483 14.94 17.18 16.62
CA SER A 483 15.56 16.11 15.81
C SER A 483 14.50 15.17 15.22
N VAL A 484 13.47 14.83 16.01
CA VAL A 484 12.31 14.04 15.55
C VAL A 484 11.60 14.74 14.39
N ASN A 485 11.35 16.05 14.51
CA ASN A 485 10.69 16.85 13.47
C ASN A 485 11.54 16.98 12.22
N ALA A 486 12.84 17.24 12.35
CA ALA A 486 13.75 17.29 11.21
C ALA A 486 13.78 15.96 10.44
N ARG A 487 13.80 14.82 11.16
CA ARG A 487 13.74 13.49 10.55
C ARG A 487 12.38 13.20 9.92
N CYS A 488 11.29 13.53 10.60
CA CYS A 488 9.94 13.36 10.07
C CYS A 488 9.71 14.18 8.81
N GLN A 489 10.14 15.44 8.80
CA GLN A 489 10.05 16.32 7.64
C GLN A 489 10.83 15.73 6.46
N LYS A 490 12.06 15.26 6.69
CA LYS A 490 12.85 14.60 5.65
C LYS A 490 12.15 13.37 5.05
N ILE A 491 11.48 12.57 5.88
CA ILE A 491 10.68 11.42 5.43
C ILE A 491 9.50 11.89 4.58
N CYS A 492 8.75 12.90 5.02
CA CYS A 492 7.62 13.46 4.26
C CYS A 492 8.08 14.07 2.92
N ASP A 493 9.14 14.87 2.93
CA ASP A 493 9.71 15.46 1.72
C ASP A 493 10.15 14.37 0.72
N GLN A 494 10.81 13.32 1.22
CA GLN A 494 11.22 12.18 0.40
C GLN A 494 10.01 11.41 -0.14
N TRP A 495 8.95 11.27 0.65
CA TRP A 495 7.69 10.63 0.22
C TRP A 495 7.01 11.40 -0.91
N ASP A 496 6.91 12.73 -0.78
CA ASP A 496 6.34 13.60 -1.82
C ASP A 496 7.17 13.54 -3.12
N VAL A 497 8.50 13.51 -2.99
CA VAL A 497 9.41 13.31 -4.12
C VAL A 497 9.20 11.94 -4.77
N LEU A 498 9.07 10.86 -3.98
CA LEU A 498 8.78 9.52 -4.51
C LEU A 498 7.44 9.49 -5.24
N GLY A 499 6.39 10.11 -4.70
CA GLY A 499 5.08 10.21 -5.33
C GLY A 499 5.15 10.93 -6.68
N SER A 500 5.80 12.10 -6.72
CA SER A 500 5.97 12.87 -7.97
C SER A 500 6.81 12.14 -9.02
N LEU A 501 7.92 11.50 -8.64
CA LEU A 501 8.75 10.70 -9.54
C LEU A 501 8.00 9.47 -10.07
N THR A 502 7.18 8.84 -9.23
CA THR A 502 6.37 7.68 -9.61
C THR A 502 5.34 8.07 -10.66
N HIS A 503 4.65 9.20 -10.47
CA HIS A 503 3.70 9.73 -11.44
C HIS A 503 4.38 10.13 -12.75
N SER A 504 5.49 10.87 -12.68
CA SER A 504 6.25 11.27 -13.88
C SER A 504 6.78 10.06 -14.65
N ARG A 505 7.25 9.01 -13.96
CA ARG A 505 7.67 7.76 -14.59
C ARG A 505 6.50 7.04 -15.26
N ARG A 506 5.33 6.97 -14.62
CA ARG A 506 4.12 6.39 -15.22
C ARG A 506 3.77 7.09 -16.53
N GLU A 507 3.68 8.42 -16.53
CA GLU A 507 3.38 9.20 -17.74
C GLU A 507 4.40 8.93 -18.85
N ALA A 508 5.69 8.84 -18.51
CA ALA A 508 6.73 8.55 -19.48
C ALA A 508 6.61 7.12 -20.05
N LEU A 509 6.30 6.12 -19.21
CA LEU A 509 6.08 4.74 -19.63
C LEU A 509 4.87 4.62 -20.57
N GLU A 510 3.72 5.16 -20.17
CA GLU A 510 2.47 5.14 -20.96
C GLU A 510 2.63 5.89 -22.29
N LYS A 511 3.32 7.04 -22.28
CA LYS A 511 3.64 7.79 -23.51
C LYS A 511 4.49 6.96 -24.46
N THR A 512 5.52 6.29 -23.94
CA THR A 512 6.45 5.49 -24.75
C THR A 512 5.77 4.24 -25.30
N GLU A 513 4.94 3.57 -24.48
CA GLU A 513 4.10 2.45 -24.92
C GLU A 513 3.21 2.85 -26.09
N LYS A 514 2.45 3.94 -25.96
CA LYS A 514 1.56 4.42 -27.02
C LYS A 514 2.30 4.72 -28.33
N GLN A 515 3.50 5.28 -28.24
CA GLN A 515 4.35 5.54 -29.40
C GLN A 515 4.80 4.25 -30.08
N LEU A 516 5.24 3.26 -29.29
CA LEU A 516 5.62 1.95 -29.81
C LEU A 516 4.44 1.17 -30.40
N GLU A 517 3.25 1.25 -29.81
CA GLU A 517 2.02 0.66 -30.37
C GLU A 517 1.65 1.29 -31.71
N THR A 518 1.73 2.61 -31.83
CA THR A 518 1.46 3.32 -33.09
C THR A 518 2.45 2.88 -34.19
N ILE A 519 3.73 2.74 -33.84
CA ILE A 519 4.76 2.25 -34.77
C ILE A 519 4.47 0.80 -35.19
N ASP A 520 4.08 -0.06 -34.25
CA ASP A 520 3.75 -1.47 -34.49
C ASP A 520 2.54 -1.63 -35.43
N GLU A 521 1.49 -0.82 -35.22
CA GLU A 521 0.32 -0.75 -36.10
C GLU A 521 0.68 -0.30 -37.52
N LEU A 522 1.51 0.73 -37.67
CA LEU A 522 2.01 1.19 -38.97
C LEU A 522 2.87 0.12 -39.65
N HIS A 523 3.72 -0.59 -38.91
CA HIS A 523 4.49 -1.71 -39.45
C HIS A 523 3.58 -2.83 -39.95
N LEU A 524 2.51 -3.17 -39.22
CA LEU A 524 1.55 -4.17 -39.63
C LEU A 524 0.78 -3.73 -40.88
N GLU A 525 0.36 -2.46 -40.95
CA GLU A 525 -0.33 -1.89 -42.11
C GLU A 525 0.56 -1.93 -43.36
N TYR A 526 1.83 -1.53 -43.22
CA TYR A 526 2.82 -1.63 -44.29
C TYR A 526 2.93 -3.09 -44.78
N ALA A 527 3.08 -4.06 -43.87
CA ALA A 527 3.22 -5.46 -44.24
C ALA A 527 1.99 -6.00 -44.99
N LYS A 528 0.79 -5.61 -44.53
CA LYS A 528 -0.49 -6.00 -45.13
C LYS A 528 -0.66 -5.48 -46.56
N ARG A 529 -0.18 -4.27 -46.85
CA ARG A 529 -0.27 -3.66 -48.20
C ARG A 529 0.90 -4.05 -49.10
N ALA A 530 2.11 -4.14 -48.55
CA ALA A 530 3.32 -4.49 -49.27
C ALA A 530 3.28 -5.90 -49.86
N ALA A 531 2.71 -6.89 -49.16
CA ALA A 531 2.64 -8.27 -49.64
C ALA A 531 1.83 -8.44 -50.95
N PRO A 532 0.54 -8.03 -51.03
CA PRO A 532 -0.21 -8.13 -52.29
C PRO A 532 0.35 -7.23 -53.39
N PHE A 533 0.89 -6.05 -53.04
CA PHE A 533 1.53 -5.17 -54.02
C PHE A 533 2.81 -5.79 -54.59
N ASN A 534 3.61 -6.48 -53.76
CA ASN A 534 4.77 -7.23 -54.21
C ASN A 534 4.40 -8.35 -55.18
N ASN A 535 3.35 -9.11 -54.87
CA ASN A 535 2.87 -10.18 -55.74
C ASN A 535 2.34 -9.63 -57.07
N TRP A 536 1.62 -8.50 -57.03
CA TRP A 536 1.18 -7.82 -58.25
C TRP A 536 2.36 -7.40 -59.13
N MET A 537 3.45 -6.87 -58.55
CA MET A 537 4.66 -6.54 -59.32
C MET A 537 5.34 -7.79 -59.90
N GLU A 538 5.36 -8.91 -59.17
CA GLU A 538 5.90 -10.18 -59.69
C GLU A 538 5.10 -10.68 -60.89
N SER A 539 3.76 -10.75 -60.78
CA SER A 539 2.89 -11.13 -61.89
C SER A 539 2.99 -10.17 -63.07
N ALA A 540 3.05 -8.86 -62.81
CA ALA A 540 3.24 -7.87 -63.88
C ALA A 540 4.57 -8.06 -64.63
N MET A 541 5.66 -8.42 -63.92
CA MET A 541 6.93 -8.73 -64.57
C MET A 541 6.82 -10.01 -65.42
N GLU A 542 6.14 -11.04 -64.93
CA GLU A 542 5.91 -12.28 -65.68
C GLU A 542 5.11 -12.01 -66.97
N ASP A 543 3.98 -11.32 -66.87
CA ASP A 543 3.10 -10.99 -68.00
C ASP A 543 3.82 -10.15 -69.07
N LEU A 544 4.62 -9.18 -68.66
CA LEU A 544 5.38 -8.31 -69.58
C LEU A 544 6.48 -9.08 -70.33
N GLN A 545 6.99 -10.16 -69.73
CA GLN A 545 8.04 -11.01 -70.31
C GLN A 545 7.49 -12.24 -71.04
N ASP A 546 6.18 -12.47 -71.00
CA ASP A 546 5.56 -13.66 -71.57
C ASP A 546 5.73 -13.74 -73.10
N MET A 547 6.02 -14.93 -73.62
CA MET A 547 6.22 -15.12 -75.06
C MET A 547 4.88 -15.35 -75.74
N PHE A 548 4.54 -14.53 -76.72
CA PHE A 548 3.31 -14.66 -77.49
C PHE A 548 3.58 -15.16 -78.91
N ILE A 549 2.67 -15.98 -79.43
CA ILE A 549 2.67 -16.47 -80.81
C ILE A 549 1.32 -16.08 -81.40
N VAL A 550 1.34 -15.30 -82.47
CA VAL A 550 0.13 -14.79 -83.16
C VAL A 550 0.21 -15.12 -84.64
N HIS A 551 -0.94 -15.41 -85.24
CA HIS A 551 -1.07 -15.78 -86.65
C HIS A 551 -1.98 -14.84 -87.44
N THR A 552 -2.67 -13.94 -86.72
CA THR A 552 -3.63 -12.98 -87.29
C THR A 552 -3.44 -11.58 -86.72
N ILE A 553 -3.96 -10.58 -87.46
CA ILE A 553 -3.97 -9.18 -87.01
C ILE A 553 -4.87 -8.99 -85.79
N GLU A 554 -6.01 -9.67 -85.73
CA GLU A 554 -6.98 -9.55 -84.64
C GLU A 554 -6.40 -10.02 -83.29
N GLU A 555 -5.62 -11.10 -83.30
CA GLU A 555 -4.93 -11.60 -82.10
C GLU A 555 -3.91 -10.60 -81.56
N ILE A 556 -3.08 -9.99 -82.41
CA ILE A 556 -2.08 -9.01 -81.98
C ILE A 556 -2.73 -7.69 -81.54
N GLU A 557 -3.82 -7.25 -82.18
CA GLU A 557 -4.60 -6.10 -81.74
C GLU A 557 -5.23 -6.33 -80.35
N GLY A 558 -5.70 -7.55 -80.07
CA GLY A 558 -6.18 -7.95 -78.74
C GLY A 558 -5.09 -7.86 -77.66
N LEU A 559 -3.87 -8.33 -77.96
CA LEU A 559 -2.73 -8.22 -77.05
C LEU A 559 -2.29 -6.77 -76.81
N ILE A 560 -2.30 -5.93 -77.85
CA ILE A 560 -2.03 -4.50 -77.73
C ILE A 560 -3.06 -3.82 -76.83
N ALA A 561 -4.35 -4.09 -77.05
CA ALA A 561 -5.42 -3.53 -76.22
C ALA A 561 -5.30 -3.96 -74.75
N ALA A 562 -4.96 -5.22 -74.48
CA ALA A 562 -4.70 -5.71 -73.13
C ALA A 562 -3.49 -5.01 -72.49
N HIS A 563 -2.42 -4.78 -73.25
CA HIS A 563 -1.24 -4.06 -72.77
C HIS A 563 -1.54 -2.57 -72.49
N ASP A 564 -2.33 -1.91 -73.33
CA ASP A 564 -2.80 -0.55 -73.10
C ASP A 564 -3.68 -0.44 -71.85
N GLN A 565 -4.58 -1.41 -71.65
CA GLN A 565 -5.37 -1.50 -70.43
C GLN A 565 -4.47 -1.70 -69.20
N PHE A 566 -3.46 -2.56 -69.26
CA PHE A 566 -2.48 -2.71 -68.19
C PHE A 566 -1.76 -1.39 -67.90
N LYS A 567 -1.27 -0.67 -68.92
CA LYS A 567 -0.61 0.64 -68.76
C LYS A 567 -1.51 1.66 -68.07
N SER A 568 -2.82 1.62 -68.32
CA SER A 568 -3.78 2.53 -67.66
C SER A 568 -3.88 2.32 -66.14
N THR A 569 -3.50 1.14 -65.63
CA THR A 569 -3.49 0.84 -64.18
C THR A 569 -2.20 1.27 -63.46
N LEU A 570 -1.12 1.54 -64.21
CA LEU A 570 0.19 1.91 -63.63
C LEU A 570 0.14 3.18 -62.76
N PRO A 571 -0.58 4.27 -63.11
CA PRO A 571 -0.65 5.44 -62.25
C PRO A 571 -1.30 5.15 -60.89
N ASP A 572 -2.29 4.26 -60.83
CA ASP A 572 -2.94 3.89 -59.57
C ASP A 572 -2.06 2.94 -58.75
N ALA A 573 -1.33 2.03 -59.42
CA ALA A 573 -0.30 1.23 -58.76
C ALA A 573 0.85 2.09 -58.19
N ASP A 574 1.22 3.18 -58.85
CA ASP A 574 2.23 4.13 -58.35
C ASP A 574 1.72 4.91 -57.12
N LYS A 575 0.43 5.28 -57.09
CA LYS A 575 -0.19 5.86 -55.89
C LYS A 575 -0.17 4.88 -54.72
N GLU A 576 -0.45 3.60 -54.98
CA GLU A 576 -0.39 2.56 -53.95
C GLU A 576 1.03 2.39 -53.42
N ARG A 577 2.04 2.38 -54.30
CA ARG A 577 3.47 2.40 -53.93
C ARG A 577 3.80 3.57 -53.01
N GLU A 578 3.44 4.79 -53.40
CA GLU A 578 3.72 6.00 -52.60
C GLU A 578 3.02 5.97 -51.23
N ALA A 579 1.80 5.44 -51.17
CA ALA A 579 1.08 5.26 -49.91
C ALA A 579 1.76 4.23 -48.99
N ILE A 580 2.19 3.09 -49.54
CA ILE A 580 2.96 2.07 -48.80
C ILE A 580 4.27 2.66 -48.25
N LEU A 581 5.02 3.38 -49.09
CA LEU A 581 6.26 4.05 -48.67
C LEU A 581 5.99 5.20 -47.68
N GLY A 582 4.83 5.84 -47.76
CA GLY A 582 4.34 6.85 -46.82
C GLY A 582 4.19 6.29 -45.41
N ILE A 583 3.64 5.09 -45.25
CA ILE A 583 3.47 4.42 -43.96
C ILE A 583 4.83 4.19 -43.28
N GLN A 584 5.82 3.68 -44.02
CA GLN A 584 7.17 3.46 -43.48
C GLN A 584 7.86 4.78 -43.09
N ARG A 585 7.70 5.84 -43.91
CA ARG A 585 8.22 7.18 -43.59
C ARG A 585 7.61 7.73 -42.31
N GLU A 586 6.31 7.52 -42.11
CA GLU A 586 5.61 7.97 -40.91
C GLU A 586 6.08 7.21 -39.66
N ALA A 587 6.23 5.89 -39.74
CA ALA A 587 6.79 5.10 -38.65
C ALA A 587 8.21 5.56 -38.26
N GLN A 588 9.06 5.84 -39.26
CA GLN A 588 10.41 6.38 -39.03
C GLN A 588 10.37 7.78 -38.43
N ARG A 589 9.48 8.66 -38.90
CA ARG A 589 9.30 10.03 -38.38
C ARG A 589 8.91 10.01 -36.90
N ILE A 590 7.99 9.13 -36.50
CA ILE A 590 7.56 9.00 -35.10
C ILE A 590 8.73 8.52 -34.24
N ALA A 591 9.52 7.56 -34.72
CA ALA A 591 10.70 7.09 -34.00
C ALA A 591 11.77 8.18 -33.84
N ASP A 592 12.10 8.90 -34.91
CA ASP A 592 13.14 9.95 -34.90
C ASP A 592 12.75 11.11 -33.98
N LEU A 593 11.49 11.58 -34.02
CA LEU A 593 10.99 12.65 -33.17
C LEU A 593 11.05 12.32 -31.67
N ASN A 594 10.95 11.04 -31.34
CA ASN A 594 10.93 10.56 -29.95
C ASN A 594 12.23 9.85 -29.54
N SER A 595 13.27 9.90 -30.39
CA SER A 595 14.57 9.23 -30.15
C SER A 595 14.45 7.73 -29.85
N ILE A 596 13.42 7.07 -30.39
CA ILE A 596 13.20 5.63 -30.24
C ILE A 596 14.12 4.90 -31.22
N LYS A 597 14.95 3.98 -30.74
CA LYS A 597 15.76 3.13 -31.61
C LYS A 597 14.90 2.03 -32.22
N LEU A 598 14.46 2.25 -33.46
CA LEU A 598 13.86 1.21 -34.28
C LEU A 598 14.88 0.13 -34.63
N SER A 599 14.55 -1.13 -34.33
CA SER A 599 15.20 -2.29 -34.94
C SER A 599 14.98 -2.19 -36.44
N GLY A 600 16.04 -2.05 -37.24
CA GLY A 600 15.98 -1.55 -38.62
C GLY A 600 15.15 -2.33 -39.67
N ASN A 601 14.38 -3.36 -39.28
CA ASN A 601 13.50 -4.10 -40.17
C ASN A 601 12.10 -4.26 -39.55
N ASN A 602 11.08 -4.16 -40.41
CA ASN A 602 9.69 -4.44 -40.05
C ASN A 602 9.55 -5.93 -39.65
N PRO A 603 9.02 -6.26 -38.47
CA PRO A 603 8.93 -7.65 -37.99
C PRO A 603 7.89 -8.50 -38.72
N TYR A 604 6.96 -7.90 -39.46
CA TYR A 604 5.82 -8.58 -40.09
C TYR A 604 6.02 -8.94 -41.56
N THR A 605 7.08 -8.44 -42.21
CA THR A 605 7.35 -8.71 -43.62
C THR A 605 8.84 -8.65 -43.95
N SER A 606 9.27 -9.46 -44.90
CA SER A 606 10.61 -9.40 -45.50
C SER A 606 10.71 -8.38 -46.64
N VAL A 607 9.58 -7.83 -47.11
CA VAL A 607 9.53 -6.91 -48.25
C VAL A 607 9.89 -5.50 -47.78
N THR A 608 11.12 -5.08 -48.07
CA THR A 608 11.60 -3.74 -47.70
C THR A 608 11.21 -2.67 -48.73
N PRO A 609 11.21 -1.38 -48.34
CA PRO A 609 11.01 -0.27 -49.29
C PRO A 609 11.95 -0.31 -50.49
N GLN A 610 13.19 -0.76 -50.28
CA GLN A 610 14.19 -0.91 -51.34
C GLN A 610 13.78 -2.01 -52.33
N ILE A 611 13.26 -3.15 -51.86
CA ILE A 611 12.77 -4.22 -52.72
C ILE A 611 11.60 -3.71 -53.57
N ILE A 612 10.63 -3.02 -52.96
CA ILE A 612 9.48 -2.45 -53.69
C ILE A 612 9.94 -1.51 -54.81
N ASN A 613 10.82 -0.55 -54.49
CA ASN A 613 11.31 0.40 -55.50
C ASN A 613 12.09 -0.29 -56.62
N SER A 614 12.94 -1.27 -56.29
CA SER A 614 13.70 -2.00 -57.32
C SER A 614 12.81 -2.79 -58.28
N LYS A 615 11.73 -3.42 -57.78
CA LYS A 615 10.76 -4.14 -58.61
C LYS A 615 9.90 -3.19 -59.43
N TRP A 616 9.49 -2.07 -58.85
CA TRP A 616 8.76 -1.03 -59.56
C TRP A 616 9.56 -0.49 -60.75
N GLU A 617 10.83 -0.16 -60.55
CA GLU A 617 11.74 0.27 -61.63
C GLU A 617 11.87 -0.81 -62.72
N ARG A 618 11.93 -2.09 -62.34
CA ARG A 618 11.96 -3.22 -63.28
C ARG A 618 10.70 -3.28 -64.13
N VAL A 619 9.52 -3.16 -63.52
CA VAL A 619 8.23 -3.10 -64.24
C VAL A 619 8.21 -1.93 -65.21
N GLN A 620 8.61 -0.73 -64.76
CA GLN A 620 8.67 0.46 -65.62
C GLN A 620 9.63 0.30 -66.81
N GLN A 621 10.73 -0.44 -66.66
CA GLN A 621 11.66 -0.74 -67.75
C GLN A 621 11.11 -1.78 -68.75
N LEU A 622 10.26 -2.71 -68.29
CA LEU A 622 9.71 -3.77 -69.13
C LEU A 622 8.54 -3.27 -70.00
N VAL A 623 7.77 -2.30 -69.53
CA VAL A 623 6.62 -1.75 -70.26
C VAL A 623 7.00 -1.24 -71.66
N PRO A 624 7.98 -0.32 -71.84
CA PRO A 624 8.37 0.13 -73.17
C PRO A 624 8.94 -0.98 -74.05
N LYS A 625 9.59 -2.00 -73.46
CA LYS A 625 10.11 -3.14 -74.23
C LYS A 625 8.97 -3.99 -74.78
N ARG A 626 7.91 -4.19 -74.00
CA ARG A 626 6.70 -4.90 -74.42
C ARG A 626 5.97 -4.14 -75.52
N ASP A 627 5.85 -2.82 -75.40
CA ASP A 627 5.30 -1.96 -76.46
C ASP A 627 6.02 -2.17 -77.80
N HIS A 628 7.36 -2.14 -77.81
CA HIS A 628 8.13 -2.35 -79.05
C HIS A 628 7.93 -3.77 -79.62
N ALA A 629 7.98 -4.80 -78.77
CA ALA A 629 7.78 -6.18 -79.23
C ALA A 629 6.40 -6.40 -79.86
N LEU A 630 5.35 -5.80 -79.28
CA LEU A 630 3.99 -5.88 -79.83
C LEU A 630 3.85 -5.10 -81.15
N LEU A 631 4.49 -3.94 -81.27
CA LEU A 631 4.49 -3.14 -82.51
C LEU A 631 5.25 -3.84 -83.65
N ASP A 632 6.40 -4.45 -83.36
CA ASP A 632 7.18 -5.21 -84.35
C ASP A 632 6.37 -6.39 -84.90
N GLU A 633 5.69 -7.14 -84.01
CA GLU A 633 4.84 -8.26 -84.44
C GLU A 633 3.58 -7.75 -85.17
N GLN A 634 2.98 -6.64 -84.77
CA GLN A 634 1.87 -6.03 -85.50
C GLN A 634 2.28 -5.65 -86.93
N SER A 635 3.44 -5.04 -87.10
CA SER A 635 3.98 -4.69 -88.42
C SER A 635 4.19 -5.93 -89.29
N LYS A 636 4.72 -7.01 -88.70
CA LYS A 636 4.87 -8.30 -89.38
C LYS A 636 3.53 -8.88 -89.80
N GLN A 637 2.52 -8.90 -88.93
CA GLN A 637 1.19 -9.42 -89.28
C GLN A 637 0.49 -8.58 -90.36
N GLN A 638 0.68 -7.26 -90.35
CA GLN A 638 0.20 -6.36 -91.43
C GLN A 638 0.90 -6.66 -92.77
N SER A 639 2.22 -6.89 -92.76
CA SER A 639 2.98 -7.31 -93.95
C SER A 639 2.48 -8.67 -94.47
N ASN A 640 2.23 -9.62 -93.58
CA ASN A 640 1.71 -10.94 -93.95
C ASN A 640 0.33 -10.87 -94.62
N GLU A 641 -0.59 -10.08 -94.07
CA GLU A 641 -1.90 -9.84 -94.68
C GLU A 641 -1.79 -9.13 -96.04
N HIS A 642 -0.82 -8.21 -96.20
CA HIS A 642 -0.55 -7.58 -97.48
C HIS A 642 -0.11 -8.58 -98.54
N LEU A 643 0.84 -9.48 -98.21
CA LEU A 643 1.28 -10.55 -99.10
C LEU A 643 0.13 -11.48 -99.49
N ARG A 644 -0.69 -11.90 -98.52
CA ARG A 644 -1.91 -12.71 -98.79
C ARG A 644 -2.81 -12.04 -99.82
N ARG A 645 -3.10 -10.74 -99.65
CA ARG A 645 -3.96 -9.99 -100.59
C ARG A 645 -3.33 -9.81 -101.96
N GLN A 646 -2.04 -9.52 -102.05
CA GLN A 646 -1.34 -9.38 -103.33
C GLN A 646 -1.44 -10.67 -104.15
N PHE A 647 -1.04 -11.81 -103.57
CA PHE A 647 -1.13 -13.10 -104.24
C PHE A 647 -2.57 -13.43 -104.65
N ALA A 648 -3.53 -13.23 -103.75
CA ALA A 648 -4.94 -13.51 -104.05
C ALA A 648 -5.48 -12.64 -105.20
N SER A 649 -5.16 -11.35 -105.22
CA SER A 649 -5.60 -10.44 -106.28
C SER A 649 -5.14 -10.87 -107.66
N GLN A 650 -3.91 -11.37 -107.76
CA GLN A 650 -3.33 -11.83 -109.02
C GLN A 650 -3.82 -13.25 -109.38
N ALA A 651 -3.87 -14.17 -108.42
CA ALA A 651 -4.36 -15.53 -108.65
C ALA A 651 -5.84 -15.55 -109.11
N ASN A 652 -6.67 -14.67 -108.56
CA ASN A 652 -8.08 -14.53 -108.94
C ASN A 652 -8.29 -13.97 -110.36
N ILE A 653 -7.26 -13.38 -110.98
CA ILE A 653 -7.28 -12.95 -112.39
C ILE A 653 -6.74 -14.06 -113.29
N VAL A 654 -5.60 -14.64 -112.90
CA VAL A 654 -4.89 -15.67 -113.68
C VAL A 654 -5.71 -16.95 -113.81
N GLY A 655 -6.30 -17.43 -112.71
CA GLY A 655 -7.07 -18.67 -112.71
C GLY A 655 -8.20 -18.70 -113.75
N PRO A 656 -9.13 -17.74 -113.74
CA PRO A 656 -10.19 -17.64 -114.76
C PRO A 656 -9.67 -17.42 -116.18
N TRP A 657 -8.56 -16.69 -116.37
CA TRP A 657 -7.97 -16.46 -117.68
C TRP A 657 -7.50 -17.78 -118.32
N ILE A 658 -6.84 -18.66 -117.55
CA ILE A 658 -6.41 -19.99 -118.01
C ILE A 658 -7.61 -20.81 -118.46
N GLN A 659 -8.69 -20.80 -117.65
CA GLN A 659 -9.90 -21.55 -117.95
C GLN A 659 -10.56 -21.05 -119.25
N THR A 660 -10.69 -19.74 -119.43
CA THR A 660 -11.28 -19.15 -120.64
C THR A 660 -10.47 -19.50 -121.89
N LYS A 661 -9.13 -19.45 -121.80
CA LYS A 661 -8.27 -19.82 -122.92
C LYS A 661 -8.34 -21.29 -123.27
N MET A 662 -8.46 -22.19 -122.30
CA MET A 662 -8.71 -23.61 -122.58
C MET A 662 -10.03 -23.82 -123.34
N GLU A 663 -11.11 -23.15 -122.93
CA GLU A 663 -12.43 -23.25 -123.58
C GLU A 663 -12.41 -22.68 -125.01
N GLU A 664 -11.68 -21.59 -125.25
CA GLU A 664 -11.51 -21.02 -126.59
C GLU A 664 -10.76 -21.94 -127.56
N ILE A 665 -9.70 -22.62 -127.10
CA ILE A 665 -8.96 -23.60 -127.91
C ILE A 665 -9.86 -24.79 -128.25
N GLY A 666 -10.66 -25.25 -127.29
CA GLY A 666 -11.65 -26.32 -127.51
C GLY A 666 -12.66 -25.97 -128.60
N ARG A 667 -13.13 -24.71 -128.66
CA ARG A 667 -14.11 -24.27 -129.68
C ARG A 667 -13.55 -24.24 -131.10
N ILE A 668 -12.30 -23.85 -131.33
CA ILE A 668 -11.71 -23.83 -132.69
C ILE A 668 -11.71 -25.22 -133.32
N SER A 669 -11.55 -26.27 -132.51
CA SER A 669 -11.57 -27.65 -132.98
C SER A 669 -12.97 -28.10 -133.46
N ILE A 670 -14.04 -27.43 -133.02
CA ILE A 670 -15.44 -27.83 -133.24
C ILE A 670 -16.15 -26.91 -134.25
N GLU A 671 -15.91 -25.59 -134.20
CA GLU A 671 -16.58 -24.61 -135.07
C GLU A 671 -15.76 -24.35 -136.35
N MET A 672 -16.06 -25.12 -137.40
CA MET A 672 -15.33 -25.10 -138.69
C MET A 672 -15.80 -24.00 -139.67
N ASN A 673 -15.55 -22.73 -139.36
CA ASN A 673 -15.65 -21.65 -140.34
C ASN A 673 -14.26 -21.16 -140.76
N GLY A 674 -13.77 -21.63 -141.92
CA GLY A 674 -12.51 -21.17 -142.51
C GLY A 674 -11.72 -22.29 -143.17
N THR A 675 -10.61 -21.93 -143.81
CA THR A 675 -9.65 -22.91 -144.33
C THR A 675 -8.84 -23.55 -143.18
N LEU A 676 -8.21 -24.70 -143.41
CA LEU A 676 -7.31 -25.30 -142.40
C LEU A 676 -6.16 -24.35 -142.06
N GLU A 677 -5.74 -23.54 -143.02
CA GLU A 677 -4.78 -22.47 -142.87
C GLU A 677 -5.28 -21.36 -141.92
N ASP A 678 -6.56 -20.99 -141.97
CA ASP A 678 -7.16 -20.00 -141.05
C ASP A 678 -7.26 -20.53 -139.62
N GLN A 679 -7.64 -21.79 -139.45
CA GLN A 679 -7.69 -22.44 -138.13
C GLN A 679 -6.29 -22.54 -137.49
N LEU A 680 -5.30 -22.94 -138.28
CA LEU A 680 -3.90 -22.98 -137.84
C LEU A 680 -3.39 -21.58 -137.46
N ASN A 681 -3.75 -20.56 -138.24
CA ASN A 681 -3.39 -19.17 -137.94
C ASN A 681 -4.03 -18.69 -136.63
N HIS A 682 -5.30 -19.01 -136.36
CA HIS A 682 -5.94 -18.67 -135.08
C HIS A 682 -5.30 -19.39 -133.89
N LEU A 683 -4.95 -20.67 -134.03
CA LEU A 683 -4.26 -21.41 -132.97
C LEU A 683 -2.85 -20.86 -132.71
N LYS A 684 -2.10 -20.49 -133.74
CA LYS A 684 -0.79 -19.82 -133.59
C LYS A 684 -0.91 -18.43 -132.93
N GLN A 685 -1.99 -17.70 -133.19
CA GLN A 685 -2.29 -16.44 -132.48
C GLN A 685 -2.59 -16.67 -130.98
N TYR A 686 -3.32 -17.72 -130.63
CA TYR A 686 -3.55 -18.08 -129.22
C TYR A 686 -2.29 -18.61 -128.54
N GLU A 687 -1.45 -19.38 -129.23
CA GLU A 687 -0.14 -19.78 -128.72
C GLU A 687 0.71 -18.54 -128.37
N GLN A 688 0.77 -17.55 -129.28
CA GLN A 688 1.46 -16.29 -129.00
C GLN A 688 0.84 -15.54 -127.81
N SER A 689 -0.49 -15.47 -127.73
CA SER A 689 -1.18 -14.85 -126.59
C SER A 689 -0.88 -15.55 -125.27
N ILE A 690 -0.65 -16.86 -125.27
CA ILE A 690 -0.26 -17.63 -124.07
C ILE A 690 1.20 -17.34 -123.70
N VAL A 691 2.10 -17.31 -124.69
CA VAL A 691 3.51 -16.93 -124.46
C VAL A 691 3.61 -15.52 -123.88
N ASP A 692 2.86 -14.56 -124.42
CA ASP A 692 2.86 -13.17 -123.96
C ASP A 692 2.31 -13.03 -122.52
N TYR A 693 1.47 -13.96 -122.06
CA TYR A 693 0.90 -13.96 -120.72
C TYR A 693 1.78 -14.63 -119.65
N LYS A 694 2.84 -15.36 -120.06
CA LYS A 694 3.78 -16.06 -119.18
C LYS A 694 4.38 -15.20 -118.05
N PRO A 695 4.77 -13.92 -118.26
CA PRO A 695 5.31 -13.10 -117.18
C PRO A 695 4.35 -12.91 -115.99
N ASN A 696 3.03 -12.94 -116.22
CA ASN A 696 2.04 -12.82 -115.15
C ASN A 696 2.03 -14.05 -114.22
N ILE A 697 2.37 -15.23 -114.75
CA ILE A 697 2.55 -16.46 -113.97
C ILE A 697 3.83 -16.37 -113.14
N ASP A 698 4.91 -15.84 -113.72
CA ASP A 698 6.20 -15.70 -113.05
C ASP A 698 6.13 -14.70 -111.88
N VAL A 699 5.36 -13.62 -112.02
CA VAL A 699 5.07 -12.68 -110.93
C VAL A 699 4.30 -13.38 -109.80
N LEU A 700 3.32 -14.22 -110.13
CA LEU A 700 2.55 -14.96 -109.13
C LEU A 700 3.41 -15.98 -108.37
N GLU A 701 4.33 -16.64 -109.07
CA GLU A 701 5.32 -17.56 -108.49
C GLU A 701 6.27 -16.83 -107.52
N GLN A 702 6.76 -15.65 -107.89
CA GLN A 702 7.57 -14.81 -106.99
C GLN A 702 6.79 -14.36 -105.74
N GLN A 703 5.52 -13.97 -105.91
CA GLN A 703 4.65 -13.63 -104.78
C GLN A 703 4.41 -14.83 -103.85
N HIS A 704 4.26 -16.04 -104.41
CA HIS A 704 4.13 -17.26 -103.63
C HIS A 704 5.40 -17.56 -102.82
N GLN A 705 6.58 -17.35 -103.42
CA GLN A 705 7.86 -17.52 -102.74
C GLN A 705 7.98 -16.60 -101.50
N LEU A 706 7.60 -15.33 -101.64
CA LEU A 706 7.59 -14.37 -100.51
C LEU A 706 6.62 -14.80 -99.38
N ILE A 707 5.47 -15.36 -99.74
CA ILE A 707 4.51 -15.92 -98.77
C ILE A 707 5.11 -17.11 -98.01
N GLN A 708 5.83 -18.00 -98.68
CA GLN A 708 6.49 -19.14 -98.05
C GLN A 708 7.66 -18.72 -97.14
N GLU A 709 8.48 -17.77 -97.59
CA GLU A 709 9.57 -17.20 -96.79
C GLU A 709 9.05 -16.48 -95.53
N ALA A 710 7.86 -15.88 -95.63
CA ALA A 710 7.14 -15.29 -94.50
C ALA A 710 6.41 -16.34 -93.61
N LEU A 711 6.52 -17.64 -93.94
CA LEU A 711 5.88 -18.77 -93.23
C LEU A 711 4.35 -18.68 -93.18
N ILE A 712 3.74 -18.17 -94.24
CA ILE A 712 2.29 -18.07 -94.39
C ILE A 712 1.80 -19.26 -95.20
N PHE A 713 0.94 -20.10 -94.61
CA PHE A 713 0.46 -21.33 -95.25
C PHE A 713 -0.99 -21.25 -95.73
N ASP A 714 -1.72 -20.24 -95.27
CA ASP A 714 -3.13 -20.05 -95.57
C ASP A 714 -3.38 -18.69 -96.26
N ASN A 715 -4.32 -18.68 -97.19
CA ASN A 715 -4.78 -17.45 -97.81
C ASN A 715 -6.31 -17.45 -97.94
N LYS A 716 -6.96 -16.73 -97.03
CA LYS A 716 -8.43 -16.57 -96.99
C LYS A 716 -9.02 -15.75 -98.14
N HIS A 717 -8.19 -15.10 -98.97
CA HIS A 717 -8.63 -14.17 -100.02
C HIS A 717 -8.75 -14.80 -101.41
N THR A 718 -8.35 -16.07 -101.58
CA THR A 718 -8.46 -16.79 -102.86
C THR A 718 -8.66 -18.28 -102.64
N ASN A 719 -9.40 -18.92 -103.54
CA ASN A 719 -9.53 -20.38 -103.61
C ASN A 719 -8.47 -21.01 -104.55
N TYR A 720 -7.72 -20.18 -105.29
CA TYR A 720 -6.65 -20.63 -106.17
C TYR A 720 -5.36 -20.75 -105.37
N THR A 721 -4.82 -21.97 -105.30
CA THR A 721 -3.47 -22.22 -104.79
C THR A 721 -2.49 -22.10 -105.95
N MET A 722 -1.21 -21.88 -105.65
CA MET A 722 -0.18 -21.85 -106.70
C MET A 722 -0.16 -23.17 -107.48
N GLU A 723 -0.44 -24.30 -106.82
CA GLU A 723 -0.53 -25.60 -107.46
C GLU A 723 -1.67 -25.70 -108.48
N HIS A 724 -2.86 -25.16 -108.16
CA HIS A 724 -3.97 -25.08 -109.12
C HIS A 724 -3.58 -24.28 -110.37
N ILE A 725 -2.83 -23.19 -110.20
CA ILE A 725 -2.39 -22.34 -111.32
C ILE A 725 -1.32 -23.03 -112.18
N ARG A 726 -0.35 -23.71 -111.56
CA ARG A 726 0.71 -24.45 -112.29
C ARG A 726 0.12 -25.55 -113.18
N VAL A 727 -0.72 -26.41 -112.60
CA VAL A 727 -1.36 -27.51 -113.33
C VAL A 727 -2.23 -26.98 -114.47
N GLY A 728 -3.04 -25.95 -114.19
CA GLY A 728 -3.87 -25.33 -115.23
C GLY A 728 -3.04 -24.74 -116.38
N TRP A 729 -1.92 -24.08 -116.07
CA TRP A 729 -1.04 -23.49 -117.07
C TRP A 729 -0.34 -24.54 -117.95
N GLU A 730 0.20 -25.60 -117.34
CA GLU A 730 0.87 -26.70 -118.06
C GLU A 730 -0.09 -27.46 -118.97
N GLN A 731 -1.31 -27.70 -118.51
CA GLN A 731 -2.35 -28.34 -119.31
C GLN A 731 -2.77 -27.47 -120.50
N LEU A 732 -2.83 -26.14 -120.33
CA LEU A 732 -3.16 -25.20 -121.40
C LEU A 732 -2.11 -25.23 -122.52
N LEU A 733 -0.82 -25.22 -122.15
CA LEU A 733 0.31 -25.34 -123.08
C LEU A 733 0.30 -26.67 -123.85
N THR A 734 0.00 -27.77 -123.16
CA THR A 734 -0.07 -29.08 -123.80
C THR A 734 -1.24 -29.17 -124.79
N THR A 735 -2.39 -28.59 -124.43
CA THR A 735 -3.60 -28.63 -125.25
C THR A 735 -3.42 -27.84 -126.55
N ILE A 736 -2.90 -26.61 -126.49
CA ILE A 736 -2.66 -25.79 -127.69
C ILE A 736 -1.67 -26.48 -128.66
N ALA A 737 -0.57 -27.04 -128.13
CA ALA A 737 0.46 -27.69 -128.94
C ALA A 737 -0.08 -28.94 -129.66
N ARG A 738 -0.91 -29.75 -128.98
CA ARG A 738 -1.54 -30.92 -129.58
C ARG A 738 -2.49 -30.53 -130.72
N THR A 739 -3.37 -29.56 -130.49
CA THR A 739 -4.37 -29.14 -131.49
C THR A 739 -3.71 -28.50 -132.72
N ILE A 740 -2.62 -27.74 -132.55
CA ILE A 740 -1.83 -27.22 -133.68
C ILE A 740 -1.30 -28.36 -134.55
N ASN A 741 -0.67 -29.36 -133.93
CA ASN A 741 -0.09 -30.51 -134.63
C ASN A 741 -1.17 -31.33 -135.38
N GLU A 742 -2.35 -31.51 -134.79
CA GLU A 742 -3.48 -32.18 -135.45
C GLU A 742 -3.90 -31.46 -136.73
N VAL A 743 -4.01 -30.13 -136.71
CA VAL A 743 -4.35 -29.34 -137.92
C VAL A 743 -3.23 -29.37 -138.96
N GLU A 744 -1.96 -29.31 -138.54
CA GLU A 744 -0.81 -29.37 -139.47
C GLU A 744 -0.73 -30.70 -140.23
N ASN A 745 -0.99 -31.84 -139.55
CA ASN A 745 -1.03 -33.15 -140.22
C ASN A 745 -2.16 -33.26 -141.27
N GLN A 746 -3.31 -32.65 -140.99
CA GLN A 746 -4.43 -32.66 -141.95
C GLN A 746 -4.11 -31.90 -143.24
N ILE A 747 -3.35 -30.80 -143.15
CA ILE A 747 -2.89 -30.04 -144.33
C ILE A 747 -1.95 -30.91 -145.19
N LEU A 748 -1.02 -31.62 -144.55
CA LEU A 748 0.00 -32.41 -145.23
C LEU A 748 -0.60 -33.53 -146.10
N THR A 749 -1.64 -34.21 -145.60
CA THR A 749 -2.33 -35.28 -146.33
C THR A 749 -2.99 -34.80 -147.60
N ARG A 750 -3.67 -33.65 -147.54
CA ARG A 750 -4.38 -33.07 -148.69
C ARG A 750 -3.41 -32.89 -149.86
N ASP A 751 -2.22 -32.36 -149.57
CA ASP A 751 -1.25 -31.98 -150.59
C ASP A 751 -0.53 -33.20 -151.20
N ALA A 752 -0.28 -34.26 -150.42
CA ALA A 752 0.46 -35.44 -150.88
C ALA A 752 -0.30 -36.32 -151.89
N LYS A 753 -1.64 -36.33 -151.83
CA LYS A 753 -2.49 -37.20 -152.66
C LYS A 753 -3.09 -36.53 -153.89
N GLY A 754 -2.77 -35.25 -154.10
CA GLY A 754 -3.26 -34.48 -155.26
C GLY A 754 -4.78 -34.29 -155.27
N ILE A 755 -5.45 -34.39 -154.12
CA ILE A 755 -6.90 -34.25 -153.98
C ILE A 755 -7.25 -32.76 -154.01
N SER A 756 -8.22 -32.36 -154.85
CA SER A 756 -8.62 -30.96 -154.94
C SER A 756 -9.33 -30.50 -153.65
N GLN A 757 -9.33 -29.19 -153.39
CA GLN A 757 -9.97 -28.65 -152.18
C GLN A 757 -11.48 -28.95 -152.14
N GLU A 758 -12.15 -28.97 -153.29
CA GLU A 758 -13.57 -29.34 -153.41
C GLU A 758 -13.78 -30.85 -153.16
N GLN A 759 -12.91 -31.72 -153.68
CA GLN A 759 -12.99 -33.16 -153.40
C GLN A 759 -12.68 -33.50 -151.94
N MET A 760 -11.72 -32.79 -151.32
CA MET A 760 -11.43 -32.93 -149.90
C MET A 760 -12.61 -32.45 -149.05
N GLN A 761 -13.27 -31.34 -149.44
CA GLN A 761 -14.49 -30.88 -148.80
C GLN A 761 -15.65 -31.86 -148.98
N GLU A 762 -15.81 -32.47 -150.15
CA GLU A 762 -16.82 -33.52 -150.37
C GLU A 762 -16.54 -34.74 -149.50
N PHE A 763 -15.32 -35.29 -149.51
CA PHE A 763 -14.97 -36.41 -148.65
C PHE A 763 -15.17 -36.10 -147.17
N ARG A 764 -14.90 -34.86 -146.75
CA ARG A 764 -15.10 -34.41 -145.37
C ARG A 764 -16.56 -34.15 -145.02
N ALA A 765 -17.34 -33.60 -145.94
CA ALA A 765 -18.78 -33.44 -145.78
C ALA A 765 -19.46 -34.80 -145.69
N SER A 766 -19.05 -35.77 -146.51
CA SER A 766 -19.49 -37.15 -146.42
C SER A 766 -19.09 -37.78 -145.09
N PHE A 767 -17.82 -37.64 -144.66
CA PHE A 767 -17.36 -38.20 -143.40
C PHE A 767 -18.12 -37.60 -142.20
N ASN A 768 -18.24 -36.28 -142.11
CA ASN A 768 -18.96 -35.60 -141.04
C ASN A 768 -20.47 -35.85 -141.08
N HIS A 769 -21.05 -36.15 -142.25
CA HIS A 769 -22.47 -36.51 -142.33
C HIS A 769 -22.76 -37.83 -141.62
N PHE A 770 -21.80 -38.76 -141.64
CA PHE A 770 -21.93 -40.07 -141.01
C PHE A 770 -21.33 -40.13 -139.59
N ASP A 771 -20.44 -39.20 -139.21
CA ASP A 771 -19.88 -39.03 -137.85
C ASP A 771 -20.89 -38.30 -136.94
N LYS A 772 -21.78 -39.07 -136.28
CA LYS A 772 -22.88 -38.53 -135.47
C LYS A 772 -22.48 -38.10 -134.06
N ASP A 773 -21.40 -38.66 -133.51
CA ASP A 773 -20.91 -38.35 -132.17
C ASP A 773 -19.85 -37.23 -132.17
N HIS A 774 -19.48 -36.73 -133.36
CA HIS A 774 -18.48 -35.68 -133.56
C HIS A 774 -17.14 -36.04 -132.92
N GLY A 775 -16.83 -37.34 -132.87
CA GLY A 775 -15.61 -37.88 -132.29
C GLY A 775 -14.39 -37.73 -133.21
N GLY A 776 -14.60 -37.39 -134.50
CA GLY A 776 -13.53 -37.27 -135.49
C GLY A 776 -13.07 -38.61 -136.09
N ALA A 777 -13.84 -39.69 -135.89
CA ALA A 777 -13.59 -41.02 -136.40
C ALA A 777 -14.92 -41.77 -136.66
N LEU A 778 -15.03 -42.50 -137.77
CA LEU A 778 -16.24 -43.27 -138.11
C LEU A 778 -16.19 -44.66 -137.50
N GLY A 779 -17.26 -45.05 -136.82
CA GLY A 779 -17.44 -46.43 -136.36
C GLY A 779 -17.71 -47.42 -137.50
N PRO A 780 -17.64 -48.74 -137.27
CA PRO A 780 -17.83 -49.76 -138.32
C PRO A 780 -19.21 -49.70 -138.97
N GLU A 781 -20.26 -49.43 -138.20
CA GLU A 781 -21.63 -49.28 -138.71
C GLU A 781 -21.81 -48.00 -139.54
N GLU A 782 -21.16 -46.91 -139.13
CA GLU A 782 -21.21 -45.63 -139.85
C GLU A 782 -20.41 -45.71 -141.16
N PHE A 783 -19.25 -46.36 -141.12
CA PHE A 783 -18.45 -46.62 -142.32
C PHE A 783 -19.13 -47.60 -143.28
N LYS A 784 -19.79 -48.66 -142.76
CA LYS A 784 -20.60 -49.59 -143.58
C LYS A 784 -21.75 -48.85 -144.27
N ALA A 785 -22.44 -47.96 -143.56
CA ALA A 785 -23.48 -47.11 -144.15
C ALA A 785 -22.93 -46.17 -145.24
N CYS A 786 -21.72 -45.63 -145.03
CA CYS A 786 -21.04 -44.79 -146.01
C CYS A 786 -20.72 -45.57 -147.31
N LEU A 787 -20.18 -46.79 -147.20
CA LEU A 787 -19.83 -47.64 -148.35
C LEU A 787 -21.07 -48.05 -149.18
N ILE A 788 -22.19 -48.37 -148.54
CA ILE A 788 -23.47 -48.65 -149.23
C ILE A 788 -23.93 -47.41 -150.01
N SER A 789 -23.82 -46.22 -149.42
CA SER A 789 -24.21 -44.97 -150.08
C SER A 789 -23.32 -44.61 -151.28
N LEU A 790 -22.08 -45.12 -151.31
CA LEU A 790 -21.13 -44.94 -152.42
C LEU A 790 -21.32 -45.97 -153.56
N GLY A 791 -22.26 -46.91 -153.40
CA GLY A 791 -22.66 -47.87 -154.44
C GLY A 791 -21.92 -49.21 -154.41
N TYR A 792 -21.19 -49.52 -153.35
CA TYR A 792 -20.60 -50.85 -153.14
C TYR A 792 -21.69 -51.83 -152.68
N ASP A 793 -21.74 -53.02 -153.30
CA ASP A 793 -22.74 -54.06 -153.04
C ASP A 793 -22.40 -54.87 -151.77
N VAL A 794 -22.54 -54.18 -150.63
CA VAL A 794 -22.25 -54.67 -149.29
C VAL A 794 -23.58 -54.96 -148.56
N GLU A 795 -24.49 -55.67 -149.21
CA GLU A 795 -25.77 -56.06 -148.60
C GLU A 795 -25.56 -57.02 -147.41
N ASN A 796 -26.52 -57.07 -146.48
CA ASN A 796 -26.45 -57.87 -145.24
C ASN A 796 -26.63 -59.38 -145.49
N ASP A 797 -25.86 -59.93 -146.41
CA ASP A 797 -25.69 -61.35 -146.62
C ASP A 797 -24.25 -61.78 -146.30
N ARG A 798 -24.01 -63.10 -146.23
CA ARG A 798 -22.69 -63.63 -145.85
C ARG A 798 -21.57 -63.26 -146.83
N GLN A 799 -21.90 -62.87 -148.06
CA GLN A 799 -20.92 -62.45 -149.05
C GLN A 799 -20.59 -60.96 -148.91
N GLY A 800 -21.60 -60.10 -148.70
CA GLY A 800 -21.42 -58.67 -148.43
C GLY A 800 -20.64 -58.42 -147.14
N ASP A 801 -20.89 -59.18 -146.06
CA ASP A 801 -20.10 -59.06 -144.82
C ASP A 801 -18.62 -59.49 -145.01
N ALA A 802 -18.36 -60.45 -145.90
CA ALA A 802 -16.99 -60.85 -146.21
C ALA A 802 -16.26 -59.75 -147.01
N GLU A 803 -16.98 -59.09 -147.94
CA GLU A 803 -16.47 -57.94 -148.70
C GLU A 803 -16.23 -56.73 -147.78
N PHE A 804 -17.14 -56.42 -146.85
CA PHE A 804 -16.95 -55.35 -145.86
C PHE A 804 -15.73 -55.59 -144.98
N ASN A 805 -15.57 -56.80 -144.45
CA ASN A 805 -14.43 -57.12 -143.60
C ASN A 805 -13.10 -57.09 -144.36
N ARG A 806 -13.12 -57.43 -145.67
CA ARG A 806 -11.96 -57.25 -146.55
C ARG A 806 -11.64 -55.77 -146.75
N ILE A 807 -12.64 -54.92 -146.99
CA ILE A 807 -12.43 -53.47 -147.12
C ILE A 807 -11.92 -52.90 -145.79
N MET A 808 -12.55 -53.24 -144.67
CA MET A 808 -12.18 -52.77 -143.33
C MET A 808 -10.75 -53.14 -142.95
N SER A 809 -10.24 -54.31 -143.34
CA SER A 809 -8.83 -54.68 -143.07
C SER A 809 -7.81 -53.86 -143.87
N VAL A 810 -8.23 -53.29 -145.01
CA VAL A 810 -7.40 -52.38 -145.81
C VAL A 810 -7.41 -50.96 -145.23
N VAL A 811 -8.56 -50.51 -144.72
CA VAL A 811 -8.73 -49.15 -144.18
C VAL A 811 -8.28 -49.06 -142.72
N ASP A 812 -8.41 -50.13 -141.94
CA ASP A 812 -7.99 -50.22 -140.53
C ASP A 812 -7.03 -51.41 -140.30
N PRO A 813 -5.80 -51.37 -140.87
CA PRO A 813 -4.82 -52.46 -140.74
C PRO A 813 -4.32 -52.67 -139.29
N ASN A 814 -4.54 -51.70 -138.40
CA ASN A 814 -4.25 -51.77 -136.97
C ASN A 814 -5.43 -52.27 -136.13
N ASN A 815 -6.57 -52.58 -136.74
CA ASN A 815 -7.76 -53.17 -136.11
C ASN A 815 -8.27 -52.35 -134.91
N SER A 816 -8.17 -51.03 -135.03
CA SER A 816 -8.59 -50.06 -134.01
C SER A 816 -10.11 -49.98 -133.87
N GLY A 817 -10.86 -50.53 -134.82
CA GLY A 817 -12.31 -50.57 -134.85
C GLY A 817 -12.94 -49.23 -135.23
N ILE A 818 -12.14 -48.22 -135.58
CA ILE A 818 -12.57 -46.89 -135.97
C ILE A 818 -11.80 -46.43 -137.21
N VAL A 819 -12.53 -45.90 -138.18
CA VAL A 819 -11.95 -45.38 -139.42
C VAL A 819 -11.70 -43.89 -139.23
N THR A 820 -10.43 -43.54 -139.05
CA THR A 820 -10.02 -42.13 -139.01
C THR A 820 -10.27 -41.46 -140.36
N PHE A 821 -10.48 -40.15 -140.36
CA PHE A 821 -10.67 -39.39 -141.60
C PHE A 821 -9.52 -39.59 -142.60
N GLN A 822 -8.31 -39.78 -142.08
CA GLN A 822 -7.14 -40.08 -142.89
C GLN A 822 -7.27 -41.41 -143.64
N ALA A 823 -7.62 -42.47 -142.93
CA ALA A 823 -7.77 -43.80 -143.50
C ALA A 823 -8.91 -43.86 -144.53
N PHE A 824 -10.00 -43.15 -144.26
CA PHE A 824 -11.12 -42.99 -145.17
C PHE A 824 -10.70 -42.45 -146.55
N ILE A 825 -9.85 -41.43 -146.58
CA ILE A 825 -9.34 -40.84 -147.83
C ILE A 825 -8.40 -41.80 -148.56
N ASP A 826 -7.55 -42.49 -147.82
CA ASP A 826 -6.58 -43.44 -148.35
C ASP A 826 -7.25 -44.54 -149.17
N PHE A 827 -8.37 -45.05 -148.65
CA PHE A 827 -9.19 -46.05 -149.32
C PHE A 827 -9.79 -45.54 -150.63
N MET A 828 -10.47 -44.39 -150.60
CA MET A 828 -11.17 -43.84 -151.78
C MET A 828 -10.22 -43.51 -152.95
N SER A 829 -8.94 -43.23 -152.67
CA SER A 829 -7.94 -42.89 -153.69
C SER A 829 -7.34 -44.10 -154.43
N ARG A 830 -7.40 -45.32 -153.88
CA ARG A 830 -6.65 -46.49 -154.40
C ARG A 830 -7.35 -47.28 -155.52
N GLU A 831 -8.67 -47.25 -155.62
CA GLU A 831 -9.44 -48.11 -156.56
C GLU A 831 -9.42 -47.67 -158.04
N THR A 832 -8.65 -46.64 -158.44
CA THR A 832 -8.78 -46.01 -159.76
C THR A 832 -7.63 -46.23 -160.78
N THR A 833 -6.67 -47.17 -160.58
CA THR A 833 -5.47 -47.36 -161.48
C THR A 833 -4.91 -48.82 -161.59
N ASP A 834 -4.46 -49.30 -162.78
CA ASP A 834 -4.05 -50.72 -163.17
C ASP A 834 -2.52 -50.94 -163.52
N THR A 835 -1.89 -52.14 -163.31
CA THR A 835 -0.43 -52.49 -163.63
C THR A 835 -0.07 -54.01 -163.94
N ASP A 836 1.01 -54.31 -164.72
CA ASP A 836 1.51 -55.62 -165.32
C ASP A 836 2.27 -56.68 -164.42
N THR A 837 2.43 -57.98 -164.87
CA THR A 837 2.80 -59.20 -164.06
C THR A 837 4.15 -59.96 -164.36
N ALA A 838 4.55 -60.87 -163.46
CA ALA A 838 5.84 -61.59 -163.36
C ALA A 838 6.26 -62.48 -164.56
N ASP A 839 5.31 -63.16 -165.21
CA ASP A 839 5.61 -64.19 -166.21
C ASP A 839 6.23 -63.62 -167.49
N GLN A 840 5.90 -62.38 -167.84
CA GLN A 840 6.47 -61.70 -169.01
C GLN A 840 7.97 -61.44 -168.85
N VAL A 841 8.44 -61.24 -167.61
CA VAL A 841 9.85 -60.97 -167.30
C VAL A 841 10.69 -62.25 -167.36
N ILE A 842 10.13 -63.40 -166.92
CA ILE A 842 10.79 -64.72 -167.03
C ILE A 842 11.06 -65.09 -168.50
N ALA A 843 10.08 -64.85 -169.38
CA ALA A 843 10.21 -65.15 -170.80
C ALA A 843 11.36 -64.37 -171.45
N SER A 844 11.57 -63.12 -171.03
CA SER A 844 12.62 -62.24 -171.55
C SER A 844 14.03 -62.74 -171.20
N PHE A 845 14.25 -63.25 -169.98
CA PHE A 845 15.55 -63.82 -169.58
C PHE A 845 15.89 -65.15 -170.25
N LYS A 846 14.88 -65.94 -170.62
CA LYS A 846 15.10 -67.20 -171.34
C LYS A 846 15.69 -67.01 -172.73
N VAL A 847 15.31 -65.92 -173.41
CA VAL A 847 15.88 -65.53 -174.71
C VAL A 847 17.34 -65.12 -174.55
N LEU A 848 17.66 -64.34 -173.51
CA LEU A 848 19.03 -63.90 -173.21
C LEU A 848 19.99 -65.07 -172.91
N ALA A 849 19.50 -66.17 -172.35
CA ALA A 849 20.28 -67.36 -172.00
C ALA A 849 20.56 -68.33 -173.17
N GLY A 850 20.04 -68.05 -174.39
CA GLY A 850 20.18 -68.94 -175.54
C GLY A 850 19.50 -70.29 -175.34
N ASP A 851 18.25 -70.27 -174.84
CA ASP A 851 17.41 -71.43 -174.51
C ASP A 851 17.95 -72.37 -173.41
N LYS A 852 19.02 -71.97 -172.72
CA LYS A 852 19.50 -72.67 -171.54
C LYS A 852 18.64 -72.31 -170.32
N ASN A 853 18.51 -73.26 -169.41
CA ASN A 853 17.81 -73.06 -168.13
C ASN A 853 18.63 -72.27 -167.09
N TYR A 854 19.82 -71.80 -167.49
CA TYR A 854 20.70 -70.97 -166.69
C TYR A 854 21.30 -69.88 -167.56
N ILE A 855 21.71 -68.78 -166.95
CA ILE A 855 22.47 -67.71 -167.60
C ILE A 855 23.78 -67.50 -166.84
N THR A 856 24.88 -67.23 -167.53
CA THR A 856 26.17 -66.99 -166.88
C THR A 856 26.37 -65.50 -166.58
N ALA A 857 27.20 -65.19 -165.58
CA ALA A 857 27.55 -63.80 -165.25
C ALA A 857 28.17 -63.04 -166.44
N GLU A 858 28.90 -63.73 -167.32
CA GLU A 858 29.44 -63.13 -168.54
C GLU A 858 28.38 -62.91 -169.63
N GLU A 859 27.37 -63.79 -169.75
CA GLU A 859 26.23 -63.56 -170.64
C GLU A 859 25.41 -62.34 -170.16
N LEU A 860 25.15 -62.20 -168.85
CA LEU A 860 24.46 -61.03 -168.28
C LEU A 860 25.25 -59.72 -168.48
N ARG A 861 26.57 -59.74 -168.24
CA ARG A 861 27.43 -58.55 -168.47
C ARG A 861 27.57 -58.18 -169.95
N ARG A 862 27.38 -59.14 -170.87
CA ARG A 862 27.45 -58.88 -172.31
C ARG A 862 26.15 -58.28 -172.84
N GLU A 863 25.00 -58.76 -172.36
CA GLU A 863 23.69 -58.41 -172.93
C GLU A 863 22.94 -57.31 -172.15
N LEU A 864 23.29 -57.04 -170.88
CA LEU A 864 22.67 -55.99 -170.05
C LEU A 864 23.63 -54.85 -169.70
N PRO A 865 23.11 -53.64 -169.41
CA PRO A 865 23.90 -52.54 -168.88
C PRO A 865 24.64 -52.92 -167.57
N PRO A 866 25.83 -52.33 -167.30
CA PRO A 866 26.73 -52.83 -166.26
C PRO A 866 26.15 -52.83 -164.84
N ASP A 867 25.32 -51.84 -164.50
CA ASP A 867 24.64 -51.72 -163.21
C ASP A 867 23.56 -52.80 -163.02
N GLN A 868 22.79 -53.07 -164.07
CA GLN A 868 21.74 -54.09 -164.06
C GLN A 868 22.31 -55.51 -164.10
N ALA A 869 23.41 -55.70 -164.84
CA ALA A 869 24.11 -56.97 -164.89
C ALA A 869 24.68 -57.34 -163.51
N GLU A 870 25.38 -56.42 -162.83
CA GLU A 870 25.90 -56.66 -161.48
C GLU A 870 24.78 -56.86 -160.45
N TYR A 871 23.68 -56.10 -160.57
CA TYR A 871 22.51 -56.28 -159.71
C TYR A 871 21.89 -57.67 -159.86
N CYS A 872 21.70 -58.13 -161.10
CA CYS A 872 21.19 -59.48 -161.38
C CYS A 872 22.17 -60.55 -160.87
N ILE A 873 23.48 -60.39 -161.08
CA ILE A 873 24.49 -61.35 -160.61
C ILE A 873 24.53 -61.45 -159.08
N ALA A 874 24.36 -60.33 -158.37
CA ALA A 874 24.37 -60.30 -156.92
C ALA A 874 23.11 -60.94 -156.29
N ARG A 875 21.99 -60.95 -157.02
CA ARG A 875 20.68 -61.39 -156.50
C ARG A 875 20.15 -62.70 -157.10
N MET A 876 20.68 -63.15 -158.23
CA MET A 876 20.35 -64.45 -158.81
C MET A 876 21.13 -65.55 -158.10
N ALA A 877 20.45 -66.63 -157.73
CA ALA A 877 21.09 -67.78 -157.10
C ALA A 877 21.90 -68.59 -158.12
N PRO A 878 22.99 -69.27 -157.71
CA PRO A 878 23.74 -70.15 -158.59
C PRO A 878 22.90 -71.38 -158.99
N TYR A 879 22.93 -71.73 -160.27
CA TYR A 879 22.17 -72.84 -160.84
C TYR A 879 22.84 -74.19 -160.51
N GLN A 880 22.11 -75.12 -159.89
CA GLN A 880 22.62 -76.43 -159.45
C GLN A 880 22.13 -77.64 -160.29
N GLY A 881 21.68 -77.41 -161.53
CA GLY A 881 21.22 -78.50 -162.40
C GLY A 881 22.35 -79.44 -162.85
N PRO A 882 22.03 -80.65 -163.35
CA PRO A 882 23.03 -81.63 -163.81
C PRO A 882 23.93 -81.12 -164.96
N ASP A 883 23.50 -80.07 -165.65
CA ASP A 883 24.20 -79.41 -166.76
C ASP A 883 25.03 -78.19 -166.29
N ALA A 884 25.16 -77.99 -164.98
CA ALA A 884 25.75 -76.79 -164.41
C ALA A 884 27.24 -76.65 -164.78
N VAL A 885 27.54 -75.56 -165.48
CA VAL A 885 28.90 -75.09 -165.71
C VAL A 885 29.33 -74.11 -164.59
N PRO A 886 30.63 -73.99 -164.30
CA PRO A 886 31.12 -73.04 -163.31
C PRO A 886 30.66 -71.61 -163.64
N GLY A 887 29.87 -70.99 -162.77
CA GLY A 887 29.36 -69.61 -162.94
C GLY A 887 27.94 -69.47 -163.52
N ALA A 888 27.14 -70.54 -163.57
CA ALA A 888 25.74 -70.51 -163.99
C ALA A 888 24.80 -69.93 -162.90
N LEU A 889 23.82 -69.08 -163.28
CA LEU A 889 22.84 -68.39 -162.44
C LEU A 889 21.39 -68.71 -162.87
N ASP A 890 20.48 -68.75 -161.91
CA ASP A 890 19.05 -69.03 -162.11
C ASP A 890 18.22 -67.73 -162.16
N TYR A 891 17.74 -67.37 -163.34
CA TYR A 891 16.90 -66.19 -163.54
C TYR A 891 15.40 -66.45 -163.26
N LYS A 892 14.95 -67.71 -163.15
CA LYS A 892 13.52 -67.98 -162.92
C LYS A 892 13.11 -67.65 -161.50
N SER A 893 13.89 -68.11 -160.51
CA SER A 893 13.65 -67.78 -159.10
C SER A 893 13.71 -66.28 -158.81
N PHE A 894 14.60 -65.56 -159.50
CA PHE A 894 14.74 -64.12 -159.35
C PHE A 894 13.49 -63.33 -159.83
N SER A 895 12.94 -63.65 -161.00
CA SER A 895 11.77 -62.93 -161.52
C SER A 895 10.49 -63.19 -160.72
N THR A 896 10.30 -64.40 -160.19
CA THR A 896 9.16 -64.71 -159.30
C THR A 896 9.26 -63.98 -157.96
N ALA A 897 10.47 -63.77 -157.44
CA ALA A 897 10.68 -63.00 -156.21
C ALA A 897 10.45 -61.49 -156.37
N LEU A 898 10.62 -60.95 -157.59
CA LEU A 898 10.49 -59.50 -157.83
C LEU A 898 9.04 -59.01 -157.90
N TYR A 899 8.12 -59.87 -158.35
CA TYR A 899 6.69 -59.61 -158.48
C TYR A 899 5.84 -60.46 -157.54
N GLY A 900 6.47 -61.12 -156.57
CA GLY A 900 5.88 -62.22 -155.80
C GLY A 900 4.50 -61.89 -155.23
N GLU A 901 3.48 -62.62 -155.72
CA GLU A 901 2.51 -63.22 -154.81
C GLU A 901 3.29 -64.25 -154.00
N SER A 902 3.82 -63.81 -152.86
CA SER A 902 4.33 -64.69 -151.83
C SER A 902 3.28 -64.70 -150.74
N ASP A 903 2.48 -65.77 -150.73
CA ASP A 903 1.53 -66.10 -149.66
C ASP A 903 2.21 -65.93 -148.29
N LEU A 904 1.82 -64.86 -147.60
CA LEU A 904 1.97 -64.63 -146.18
C LEU A 904 0.77 -63.83 -145.67
#